data_AF-A0A3G3IHS5-F1
#
_entry.id   AF-A0A3G3IHS5-F1
#
_cell.length_a   1.000
_cell.length_b   1.000
_cell.length_c   1.000
_cell.angle_alpha   90.00
_cell.angle_beta   90.00
_cell.angle_gamma   90.00
#
_symmetry.space_group_name_H-M   'P 1'
#
loop_
_entity.id
_entity.type
_entity.pdbx_description
1 polymer ?
#
loop_
_entity_poly.entity_id
_entity_poly.type
_entity_poly.pdbx_seq_one_letter_code
_entity_poly.pdbx_strand_id
1 'polypeptide(L)'
;MADDAVLYALWAWDQYDVVYKVDGEIVFTDTFGYGTEVTVRDIFQKTGYTVTGWSTDDAEVSDGKFVLRASDVVFTASSSINRYSYAVEFVDESGNSVAEKVSGTEYYGSTVDTVIKDVVGYTAPSEAVKVFISEDESKNVVRYVYKIIFYTITFDDGTVQTDVKYTVKDSSVDEPMVTKKKGYAGVWEEYVLDLTDKTVKAVYTPGYYRVEFVSEGNVFFWYDLEPGKEITLPSSIPSKDAEIRYVYTFSGWDGYTDGMVLGDDDVTFTAVFDSTVRKYAYTVEYVDGDGNAIADPVCGTADYGSTVYAEFKGIVGYMGPSDIFRQIVISEDESKNVVRYVYTILHYFVIYYVDGYLVFGDSYDYNTEVTVRETYQMTGHTVTDWSTDDVEVVDGKFILGTSDVAFNAVSTANPYDVIYKVDGETVFTDTFGYGTEVTVRDVFLKTGYTVTEWSTDDAEVSDGKFVLGASDVTFSAVSAANKYSYTIEYVDGEGNAIADPLSGTADYGSTVDAEVKTITGYAAPSGISHIAISEDESKNVVTYVYTIIVYTITFDDGTVQTDIKYTVKASSVDEPPITKKKGYTGVWEEYALDLTDKTVKAVYTAESYHVEFISDGAVFFAYGLEYGKEITLPSGTPSKDADVRYVYTFSGWDGYTEDMTVDGDITFVAVFFRTAAVAEDGSDLAVNVDEDNAVFSSDTISDVLSKAESDPSVTMTVSVGYGVVVFDNGSLRSLGSSEATLELYVLDPDDMTQTVRDVVGDNVAYSISFGPNKAFGGIVTVTVPYVLAEAIF
;
A
#
# COMPACT_ATOMS: atom_id res chain seq x y z
N MET A 1 -87.21 120.55 189.98
CA MET A 1 -85.83 120.36 190.47
C MET A 1 -85.16 119.50 189.43
N ALA A 2 -84.42 120.11 188.50
CA ALA A 2 -83.08 120.68 188.75
C ALA A 2 -82.16 119.52 189.18
N ASP A 3 -81.44 118.95 188.23
CA ASP A 3 -79.97 119.14 188.09
C ASP A 3 -79.33 117.83 188.61
N ASP A 4 -78.27 117.22 188.07
CA ASP A 4 -77.16 117.71 187.26
C ASP A 4 -76.89 116.77 186.06
N ALA A 5 -76.33 117.34 185.00
CA ALA A 5 -75.98 116.70 183.74
C ALA A 5 -74.45 116.65 183.50
N VAL A 6 -74.05 115.92 182.44
CA VAL A 6 -72.73 115.87 181.74
C VAL A 6 -71.75 114.77 182.20
N LEU A 7 -71.01 114.02 181.36
CA LEU A 7 -71.09 113.57 179.94
C LEU A 7 -69.90 112.59 179.72
N TYR A 8 -70.10 111.49 178.97
CA TYR A 8 -69.00 110.68 178.41
C TYR A 8 -68.96 110.90 176.89
N ALA A 9 -67.77 111.08 176.31
CA ALA A 9 -67.61 111.09 174.86
C ALA A 9 -67.29 109.67 174.34
N LEU A 10 -68.06 109.22 173.36
CA LEU A 10 -67.75 108.07 172.49
C LEU A 10 -67.00 108.58 171.27
N TRP A 11 -65.95 107.87 170.86
CA TRP A 11 -65.30 108.05 169.55
C TRP A 11 -65.55 106.81 168.71
N ALA A 12 -66.01 107.01 167.47
CA ALA A 12 -66.13 105.99 166.44
C ALA A 12 -65.25 106.38 165.24
N TRP A 13 -64.66 105.39 164.56
CA TRP A 13 -63.87 105.63 163.35
C TRP A 13 -64.79 105.97 162.17
N ASP A 14 -64.34 106.88 161.34
CA ASP A 14 -65.04 107.21 160.09
C ASP A 14 -64.99 106.01 159.13
N GLN A 15 -66.12 105.78 158.45
CA GLN A 15 -66.27 104.76 157.41
C GLN A 15 -66.57 105.44 156.08
N TYR A 16 -66.13 104.82 154.99
CA TYR A 16 -66.21 105.33 153.64
C TYR A 16 -66.61 104.21 152.66
N ASP A 17 -67.34 104.58 151.61
CA ASP A 17 -67.88 103.67 150.59
C ASP A 17 -66.94 103.51 149.39
N VAL A 18 -66.92 102.31 148.84
CA VAL A 18 -66.31 101.99 147.56
C VAL A 18 -67.41 101.56 146.60
N VAL A 19 -67.61 102.33 145.53
CA VAL A 19 -68.78 102.22 144.65
C VAL A 19 -68.33 101.86 143.23
N TYR A 20 -68.96 100.88 142.61
CA TYR A 20 -68.69 100.44 141.24
C TYR A 20 -69.84 100.81 140.33
N LYS A 21 -69.54 101.54 139.26
CA LYS A 21 -70.55 102.04 138.33
C LYS A 21 -70.28 101.62 136.88
N VAL A 22 -71.24 100.97 136.23
CA VAL A 22 -71.19 100.77 134.77
C VAL A 22 -72.12 101.78 134.12
N ASP A 23 -71.62 102.53 133.15
CA ASP A 23 -72.37 103.60 132.46
C ASP A 23 -72.98 104.64 133.44
N GLY A 24 -72.29 104.89 134.56
CA GLY A 24 -72.72 105.84 135.58
C GLY A 24 -73.73 105.30 136.61
N GLU A 25 -74.30 104.12 136.41
CA GLU A 25 -75.20 103.47 137.38
C GLU A 25 -74.43 102.56 138.33
N ILE A 26 -74.77 102.61 139.62
CA ILE A 26 -74.16 101.77 140.65
C ILE A 26 -74.58 100.32 140.43
N VAL A 27 -73.62 99.45 140.15
CA VAL A 27 -73.85 98.01 140.09
C VAL A 27 -73.41 97.30 141.37
N PHE A 28 -72.43 97.87 142.11
CA PHE A 28 -72.01 97.37 143.42
C PHE A 28 -71.59 98.53 144.34
N THR A 29 -71.80 98.39 145.65
CA THR A 29 -71.27 99.29 146.69
C THR A 29 -70.85 98.46 147.90
N ASP A 30 -69.67 98.75 148.43
CA ASP A 30 -69.07 98.09 149.60
C ASP A 30 -68.54 99.17 150.57
N THR A 31 -68.75 99.05 151.89
CA THR A 31 -68.33 100.06 152.91
C THR A 31 -67.16 99.55 153.75
N PHE A 32 -66.13 100.37 153.96
CA PHE A 32 -64.96 100.01 154.76
C PHE A 32 -64.55 101.12 155.75
N GLY A 33 -63.81 100.76 156.80
CA GLY A 33 -63.27 101.73 157.77
C GLY A 33 -62.06 102.49 157.24
N TYR A 34 -61.85 103.71 157.73
CA TYR A 34 -60.67 104.52 157.39
C TYR A 34 -59.35 103.75 157.55
N GLY A 35 -58.47 103.85 156.54
CA GLY A 35 -57.14 103.23 156.54
C GLY A 35 -57.12 101.74 156.15
N THR A 36 -58.26 101.15 155.80
CA THR A 36 -58.36 99.75 155.35
C THR A 36 -57.80 99.58 153.93
N GLU A 37 -57.04 98.51 153.67
CA GLU A 37 -56.67 98.11 152.31
C GLU A 37 -57.79 97.29 151.66
N VAL A 38 -58.24 97.70 150.47
CA VAL A 38 -59.40 97.15 149.74
C VAL A 38 -58.95 96.58 148.39
N THR A 39 -59.53 95.46 147.96
CA THR A 39 -59.30 94.84 146.63
C THR A 39 -60.44 95.18 145.67
N VAL A 40 -60.13 95.48 144.42
CA VAL A 40 -61.09 95.87 143.36
C VAL A 40 -61.86 94.64 142.84
N ARG A 41 -63.18 94.78 142.61
CA ARG A 41 -64.04 93.70 142.08
C ARG A 41 -63.67 93.29 140.64
N ASP A 42 -64.04 92.07 140.25
CA ASP A 42 -63.99 91.62 138.86
C ASP A 42 -64.99 92.39 137.97
N ILE A 43 -64.70 92.44 136.67
CA ILE A 43 -65.51 93.16 135.68
C ILE A 43 -66.96 92.63 135.61
N PHE A 44 -67.92 93.55 135.50
CA PHE A 44 -69.34 93.22 135.36
C PHE A 44 -69.66 92.67 133.96
N GLN A 45 -70.49 91.62 133.89
CA GLN A 45 -70.95 91.02 132.62
C GLN A 45 -72.41 91.42 132.33
N LYS A 46 -72.72 91.75 131.07
CA LYS A 46 -74.06 92.19 130.62
C LYS A 46 -74.41 91.61 129.24
N THR A 47 -75.43 90.75 129.16
CA THR A 47 -75.83 90.04 127.91
C THR A 47 -76.11 91.00 126.76
N GLY A 48 -75.53 90.74 125.58
CA GLY A 48 -75.64 91.58 124.39
C GLY A 48 -74.74 92.82 124.40
N TYR A 49 -73.93 93.02 125.45
CA TYR A 49 -73.01 94.14 125.58
C TYR A 49 -71.60 93.66 125.95
N THR A 50 -70.59 94.41 125.54
CA THR A 50 -69.21 94.27 125.99
C THR A 50 -68.87 95.40 126.96
N VAL A 51 -68.50 95.08 128.19
CA VAL A 51 -68.18 96.05 129.28
C VAL A 51 -66.66 96.20 129.39
N THR A 52 -66.16 97.41 129.68
CA THR A 52 -64.72 97.70 129.91
C THR A 52 -64.29 97.40 131.34
N GLY A 53 -62.98 97.23 131.59
CA GLY A 53 -62.46 97.06 132.95
C GLY A 53 -62.76 98.26 133.86
N TRP A 54 -62.67 98.03 135.17
CA TRP A 54 -62.87 99.08 136.18
C TRP A 54 -61.72 100.09 136.21
N SER A 55 -62.05 101.38 136.27
CA SER A 55 -61.09 102.48 136.47
C SER A 55 -61.59 103.47 137.52
N THR A 56 -60.70 104.00 138.36
CA THR A 56 -61.01 105.06 139.34
C THR A 56 -59.93 106.13 139.31
N ASP A 57 -60.31 107.38 139.55
CA ASP A 57 -59.39 108.51 139.76
C ASP A 57 -59.24 108.86 141.26
N ASP A 58 -60.08 108.27 142.12
CA ASP A 58 -60.17 108.65 143.55
C ASP A 58 -59.08 108.00 144.41
N ALA A 59 -58.42 106.96 143.88
CA ALA A 59 -57.33 106.26 144.56
C ALA A 59 -56.31 105.71 143.56
N GLU A 60 -55.02 105.72 143.96
CA GLU A 60 -54.00 104.97 143.24
C GLU A 60 -54.15 103.48 143.55
N VAL A 61 -54.53 102.71 142.54
CA VAL A 61 -54.68 101.26 142.62
C VAL A 61 -53.41 100.61 142.09
N SER A 62 -52.79 99.77 142.91
CA SER A 62 -51.65 98.97 142.53
C SER A 62 -51.96 97.50 142.80
N ASP A 63 -51.72 96.65 141.80
CA ASP A 63 -52.02 95.21 141.85
C ASP A 63 -53.46 94.89 142.31
N GLY A 64 -54.43 95.66 141.80
CA GLY A 64 -55.85 95.48 142.11
C GLY A 64 -56.24 95.84 143.54
N LYS A 65 -55.39 96.54 144.30
CA LYS A 65 -55.66 96.98 145.67
C LYS A 65 -55.36 98.46 145.89
N PHE A 66 -56.01 99.06 146.87
CA PHE A 66 -55.74 100.43 147.32
C PHE A 66 -56.05 100.61 148.81
N VAL A 67 -55.49 101.65 149.44
CA VAL A 67 -55.78 101.98 150.85
C VAL A 67 -56.82 103.09 150.92
N LEU A 68 -57.92 102.83 151.62
CA LEU A 68 -59.03 103.77 151.75
C LEU A 68 -58.65 104.94 152.65
N ARG A 69 -58.77 106.16 152.13
CA ARG A 69 -58.45 107.41 152.82
C ARG A 69 -59.73 108.08 153.28
N ALA A 70 -59.64 109.35 153.70
CA ALA A 70 -60.76 110.09 154.27
C ALA A 70 -61.77 110.57 153.20
N SER A 71 -62.16 109.67 152.29
CA SER A 71 -63.18 109.87 151.26
C SER A 71 -63.60 108.54 150.64
N ASP A 72 -64.82 108.51 150.11
CA ASP A 72 -65.32 107.41 149.29
C ASP A 72 -64.52 107.29 147.98
N VAL A 73 -64.49 106.10 147.38
CA VAL A 73 -63.79 105.81 146.11
C VAL A 73 -64.75 105.21 145.10
N VAL A 74 -64.78 105.74 143.87
CA VAL A 74 -65.69 105.30 142.82
C VAL A 74 -64.94 104.70 141.65
N PHE A 75 -65.18 103.41 141.38
CA PHE A 75 -64.78 102.75 140.15
C PHE A 75 -65.86 102.88 139.08
N THR A 76 -65.44 103.11 137.84
CA THR A 76 -66.30 103.26 136.68
C THR A 76 -65.87 102.32 135.56
N ALA A 77 -66.85 101.85 134.79
CA ALA A 77 -66.69 101.11 133.55
C ALA A 77 -67.76 101.56 132.56
N SER A 78 -67.58 101.28 131.27
CA SER A 78 -68.57 101.59 130.23
C SER A 78 -68.93 100.33 129.45
N SER A 79 -70.16 100.25 128.92
CA SER A 79 -70.61 99.13 128.08
C SER A 79 -70.93 99.58 126.65
N SER A 80 -70.72 98.67 125.69
CA SER A 80 -71.02 98.89 124.27
C SER A 80 -71.87 97.73 123.73
N ILE A 81 -72.90 98.03 122.93
CA ILE A 81 -73.85 97.03 122.43
C ILE A 81 -73.26 96.24 121.25
N ASN A 82 -73.45 94.92 121.26
CA ASN A 82 -72.94 94.02 120.23
C ASN A 82 -73.85 94.01 118.98
N ARG A 83 -73.30 93.60 117.83
CA ARG A 83 -74.03 93.47 116.56
C ARG A 83 -74.05 92.00 116.10
N TYR A 84 -75.17 91.58 115.53
CA TYR A 84 -75.43 90.22 115.05
C TYR A 84 -75.97 90.23 113.62
N SER A 85 -75.71 89.18 112.85
CA SER A 85 -76.11 89.05 111.44
C SER A 85 -77.58 88.68 111.26
N TYR A 86 -78.18 89.08 110.13
CA TYR A 86 -79.53 88.70 109.68
C TYR A 86 -79.58 88.46 108.17
N ALA A 87 -80.56 87.67 107.70
CA ALA A 87 -80.75 87.36 106.28
C ALA A 87 -82.23 87.28 105.84
N VAL A 88 -82.51 87.60 104.57
CA VAL A 88 -83.81 87.49 103.91
C VAL A 88 -83.64 86.71 102.61
N GLU A 89 -84.38 85.61 102.47
CA GLU A 89 -84.31 84.71 101.31
C GLU A 89 -85.62 84.75 100.51
N PHE A 90 -85.53 84.71 99.18
CA PHE A 90 -86.68 84.70 98.27
C PHE A 90 -86.67 83.38 97.49
N VAL A 91 -87.64 82.51 97.75
CA VAL A 91 -87.68 81.14 97.20
C VAL A 91 -89.01 80.84 96.51
N ASP A 92 -89.06 79.87 95.60
CA ASP A 92 -90.32 79.33 95.07
C ASP A 92 -90.98 78.35 96.05
N GLU A 93 -92.18 77.86 95.71
CA GLU A 93 -92.91 76.84 96.51
C GLU A 93 -92.11 75.53 96.73
N SER A 94 -91.06 75.28 95.94
CA SER A 94 -90.16 74.13 96.10
C SER A 94 -88.90 74.45 96.92
N GLY A 95 -88.72 75.70 97.36
CA GLY A 95 -87.56 76.16 98.12
C GLY A 95 -86.37 76.61 97.27
N ASN A 96 -86.50 76.70 95.94
CA ASN A 96 -85.42 77.20 95.08
C ASN A 96 -85.37 78.71 95.11
N SER A 97 -84.18 79.30 95.19
CA SER A 97 -84.01 80.75 95.15
C SER A 97 -84.56 81.34 93.84
N VAL A 98 -85.48 82.30 93.95
CA VAL A 98 -86.06 83.03 92.81
C VAL A 98 -85.53 84.46 92.69
N ALA A 99 -84.90 84.96 93.76
CA ALA A 99 -84.15 86.21 93.75
C ALA A 99 -82.97 86.14 94.73
N GLU A 100 -82.00 87.04 94.58
CA GLU A 100 -80.81 87.09 95.42
C GLU A 100 -81.14 87.42 96.89
N LYS A 101 -80.55 86.65 97.80
CA LYS A 101 -80.68 86.82 99.27
C LYS A 101 -80.11 88.16 99.71
N VAL A 102 -80.73 88.76 100.72
CA VAL A 102 -80.26 90.01 101.35
C VAL A 102 -79.73 89.69 102.73
N SER A 103 -78.57 90.20 103.12
CA SER A 103 -77.99 89.99 104.46
C SER A 103 -77.33 91.26 105.01
N GLY A 104 -77.31 91.41 106.34
CA GLY A 104 -76.69 92.53 107.04
C GLY A 104 -76.34 92.20 108.48
N THR A 105 -75.80 93.17 109.23
CA THR A 105 -75.59 93.06 110.69
C THR A 105 -76.22 94.24 111.41
N GLU A 106 -76.84 94.00 112.54
CA GLU A 106 -77.56 95.03 113.29
C GLU A 106 -77.38 94.84 114.80
N TYR A 107 -77.60 95.89 115.59
CA TYR A 107 -77.42 95.83 117.04
C TYR A 107 -78.38 94.86 117.72
N TYR A 108 -77.90 94.19 118.76
CA TYR A 108 -78.70 93.29 119.60
C TYR A 108 -79.97 94.00 120.12
N GLY A 109 -81.12 93.33 119.99
CA GLY A 109 -82.41 93.89 120.42
C GLY A 109 -83.07 94.87 119.45
N SER A 110 -82.45 95.16 118.30
CA SER A 110 -83.07 95.96 117.24
C SER A 110 -84.05 95.16 116.40
N THR A 111 -84.94 95.83 115.66
CA THR A 111 -85.84 95.22 114.67
C THR A 111 -85.48 95.69 113.27
N VAL A 112 -85.40 94.77 112.30
CA VAL A 112 -85.17 95.07 110.88
C VAL A 112 -86.46 94.84 110.09
N ASP A 113 -86.86 95.86 109.32
CA ASP A 113 -87.94 95.77 108.36
C ASP A 113 -87.44 95.14 107.05
N THR A 114 -88.05 94.04 106.61
CA THR A 114 -87.68 93.37 105.36
C THR A 114 -88.63 93.77 104.22
N VAL A 115 -88.19 93.59 102.97
CA VAL A 115 -88.93 94.02 101.76
C VAL A 115 -89.14 92.83 100.82
N ILE A 116 -90.35 92.68 100.30
CA ILE A 116 -90.69 91.71 99.25
C ILE A 116 -90.26 92.27 97.88
N LYS A 117 -89.62 91.45 97.04
CA LYS A 117 -89.22 91.83 95.68
C LYS A 117 -90.27 91.38 94.66
N ASP A 118 -90.46 92.13 93.58
CA ASP A 118 -91.18 91.62 92.41
C ASP A 118 -90.25 90.69 91.62
N VAL A 119 -90.75 89.50 91.23
CA VAL A 119 -89.98 88.49 90.48
C VAL A 119 -90.75 88.12 89.21
N VAL A 120 -90.16 88.39 88.04
CA VAL A 120 -90.79 88.17 86.73
C VAL A 120 -91.18 86.70 86.54
N GLY A 121 -92.42 86.46 86.13
CA GLY A 121 -92.96 85.11 85.93
C GLY A 121 -93.38 84.40 87.23
N TYR A 122 -93.35 85.11 88.36
CA TYR A 122 -93.86 84.63 89.65
C TYR A 122 -94.80 85.63 90.30
N THR A 123 -95.66 85.12 91.18
CA THR A 123 -96.53 85.90 92.07
C THR A 123 -95.87 85.95 93.45
N ALA A 124 -95.67 87.15 93.98
CA ALA A 124 -95.06 87.40 95.29
C ALA A 124 -96.03 87.16 96.46
N PRO A 125 -95.54 86.87 97.68
CA PRO A 125 -96.37 86.81 98.88
C PRO A 125 -96.91 88.21 99.25
N SER A 126 -98.01 88.27 100.00
CA SER A 126 -98.79 89.51 100.16
C SER A 126 -98.33 90.46 101.26
N GLU A 127 -97.53 90.02 102.25
CA GLU A 127 -97.17 90.84 103.42
C GLU A 127 -95.71 90.64 103.86
N ALA A 128 -95.03 91.75 104.16
CA ALA A 128 -93.65 91.74 104.63
C ALA A 128 -93.54 91.52 106.15
N VAL A 129 -92.54 90.73 106.57
CA VAL A 129 -92.27 90.35 107.97
C VAL A 129 -91.06 91.14 108.51
N LYS A 130 -91.07 91.48 109.80
CA LYS A 130 -89.93 92.11 110.50
C LYS A 130 -89.10 91.06 111.24
N VAL A 131 -87.78 91.22 111.31
CA VAL A 131 -86.89 90.35 112.09
C VAL A 131 -86.38 91.05 113.35
N PHE A 132 -86.39 90.37 114.50
CA PHE A 132 -85.85 90.90 115.75
C PHE A 132 -84.47 90.30 116.02
N ILE A 133 -83.45 91.16 116.20
CA ILE A 133 -82.05 90.77 116.20
C ILE A 133 -81.66 90.19 117.55
N SER A 134 -81.34 88.90 117.54
CA SER A 134 -80.89 88.13 118.69
C SER A 134 -79.42 87.74 118.57
N GLU A 135 -78.83 87.31 119.69
CA GLU A 135 -77.54 86.62 119.76
C GLU A 135 -77.52 85.32 118.94
N ASP A 136 -78.66 84.62 118.89
CA ASP A 136 -78.83 83.43 118.07
C ASP A 136 -79.14 83.83 116.62
N GLU A 137 -78.09 83.97 115.80
CA GLU A 137 -78.20 84.44 114.41
C GLU A 137 -79.10 83.57 113.53
N SER A 138 -79.37 82.31 113.92
CA SER A 138 -80.30 81.45 113.19
C SER A 138 -81.75 81.93 113.25
N LYS A 139 -82.10 82.71 114.29
CA LYS A 139 -83.42 83.33 114.45
C LYS A 139 -83.56 84.65 113.70
N ASN A 140 -82.47 85.15 113.12
CA ASN A 140 -82.44 86.41 112.39
C ASN A 140 -82.66 86.19 110.86
N VAL A 141 -83.34 85.10 110.44
CA VAL A 141 -83.57 84.75 109.02
C VAL A 141 -85.07 84.76 108.66
N VAL A 142 -85.44 85.47 107.58
CA VAL A 142 -86.81 85.51 107.00
C VAL A 142 -86.83 84.88 105.61
N ARG A 143 -87.89 84.14 105.27
CA ARG A 143 -88.09 83.55 103.93
C ARG A 143 -89.42 83.96 103.30
N TYR A 144 -89.38 84.44 102.06
CA TYR A 144 -90.55 84.73 101.22
C TYR A 144 -90.72 83.67 100.14
N VAL A 145 -91.93 83.12 100.00
CA VAL A 145 -92.26 82.04 99.04
C VAL A 145 -93.08 82.58 97.86
N TYR A 146 -92.65 82.30 96.62
CA TYR A 146 -93.20 82.79 95.35
C TYR A 146 -93.84 81.67 94.52
N LYS A 147 -94.89 81.98 93.75
CA LYS A 147 -95.63 81.02 92.91
C LYS A 147 -95.48 81.30 91.42
N ILE A 148 -95.07 80.30 90.61
CA ILE A 148 -94.80 80.46 89.17
C ILE A 148 -96.10 80.63 88.34
N ILE A 149 -96.04 81.41 87.25
CA ILE A 149 -97.15 81.64 86.30
C ILE A 149 -96.99 80.73 85.06
N PHE A 150 -98.11 80.22 84.53
CA PHE A 150 -98.17 79.40 83.30
C PHE A 150 -98.90 80.16 82.16
N TYR A 151 -98.41 80.02 80.93
CA TYR A 151 -98.93 80.54 79.66
C TYR A 151 -99.27 79.38 78.71
N THR A 152 -100.07 79.61 77.66
CA THR A 152 -100.56 78.56 76.73
C THR A 152 -100.30 78.91 75.27
N ILE A 153 -99.77 77.97 74.49
CA ILE A 153 -99.67 78.04 73.02
C ILE A 153 -100.51 76.96 72.36
N THR A 154 -101.36 77.35 71.41
CA THR A 154 -102.29 76.49 70.67
C THR A 154 -101.75 76.22 69.26
N PHE A 155 -101.49 74.96 68.91
CA PHE A 155 -101.15 74.54 67.55
C PHE A 155 -102.41 74.09 66.80
N ASP A 156 -102.68 74.68 65.63
CA ASP A 156 -103.88 74.43 64.81
C ASP A 156 -103.51 74.12 63.34
N ASP A 157 -103.56 72.85 62.94
CA ASP A 157 -103.26 72.45 61.54
C ASP A 157 -104.50 72.52 60.62
N GLY A 158 -105.61 73.08 61.10
CA GLY A 158 -106.90 73.14 60.42
C GLY A 158 -107.74 71.87 60.58
N THR A 159 -107.21 70.82 61.20
CA THR A 159 -107.93 69.57 61.50
C THR A 159 -107.97 69.25 62.99
N VAL A 160 -106.88 69.53 63.71
CA VAL A 160 -106.72 69.28 65.15
C VAL A 160 -106.12 70.52 65.81
N GLN A 161 -106.66 70.88 66.98
CA GLN A 161 -106.09 71.91 67.85
C GLN A 161 -105.51 71.26 69.11
N THR A 162 -104.28 71.65 69.47
CA THR A 162 -103.58 71.16 70.67
C THR A 162 -103.00 72.31 71.47
N ASP A 163 -103.34 72.40 72.75
CA ASP A 163 -102.80 73.40 73.68
C ASP A 163 -101.59 72.85 74.45
N VAL A 164 -100.50 73.60 74.48
CA VAL A 164 -99.28 73.31 75.26
C VAL A 164 -99.04 74.45 76.25
N LYS A 165 -98.84 74.12 77.53
CA LYS A 165 -98.54 75.11 78.58
C LYS A 165 -97.05 75.25 78.79
N TYR A 166 -96.60 76.47 79.06
CA TYR A 166 -95.20 76.80 79.37
C TYR A 166 -95.09 77.89 80.43
N THR A 167 -93.91 78.07 81.00
CA THR A 167 -93.58 79.03 82.06
C THR A 167 -92.40 79.90 81.63
N VAL A 168 -92.05 80.90 82.45
CA VAL A 168 -90.83 81.70 82.24
C VAL A 168 -89.54 80.87 82.22
N LYS A 169 -89.56 79.62 82.71
CA LYS A 169 -88.39 78.71 82.69
C LYS A 169 -88.21 77.98 81.36
N ASP A 170 -89.22 77.95 80.50
CA ASP A 170 -89.21 77.13 79.29
C ASP A 170 -88.68 77.93 78.09
N SER A 171 -87.63 77.44 77.43
CA SER A 171 -87.07 78.05 76.22
C SER A 171 -87.70 77.54 74.93
N SER A 172 -88.53 76.51 75.01
CA SER A 172 -89.22 75.85 73.89
C SER A 172 -90.48 75.12 74.38
N VAL A 173 -91.40 74.79 73.47
CA VAL A 173 -92.54 73.90 73.71
C VAL A 173 -92.43 72.67 72.81
N ASP A 174 -92.98 71.54 73.27
CA ASP A 174 -93.07 70.33 72.44
C ASP A 174 -94.16 70.51 71.36
N GLU A 175 -93.72 70.69 70.12
CA GLU A 175 -94.64 70.85 68.98
C GLU A 175 -95.34 69.52 68.65
N PRO A 176 -96.67 69.51 68.47
CA PRO A 176 -97.39 68.34 67.98
C PRO A 176 -97.05 68.07 66.51
N MET A 177 -97.15 66.82 66.05
CA MET A 177 -96.94 66.51 64.63
C MET A 177 -98.04 67.13 63.77
N VAL A 178 -97.67 67.81 62.68
CA VAL A 178 -98.61 68.27 61.65
C VAL A 178 -99.27 67.05 60.99
N THR A 179 -100.60 67.05 60.86
CA THR A 179 -101.34 65.95 60.23
C THR A 179 -100.88 65.72 58.79
N LYS A 180 -100.53 64.46 58.43
CA LYS A 180 -100.06 64.13 57.08
C LYS A 180 -101.16 64.33 56.04
N LYS A 181 -100.88 65.16 55.02
CA LYS A 181 -101.73 65.35 53.84
C LYS A 181 -101.10 64.64 52.63
N LYS A 182 -101.79 63.68 52.03
CA LYS A 182 -101.27 62.82 50.94
C LYS A 182 -100.68 63.67 49.78
N GLY A 183 -99.42 63.41 49.42
CA GLY A 183 -98.70 64.12 48.37
C GLY A 183 -98.17 65.50 48.77
N TYR A 184 -98.24 65.87 50.06
CA TYR A 184 -97.71 67.13 50.59
C TYR A 184 -96.92 66.93 51.91
N ALA A 185 -95.82 67.64 52.10
CA ALA A 185 -95.12 67.80 53.37
C ALA A 185 -95.68 69.01 54.12
N GLY A 186 -96.05 68.86 55.40
CA GLY A 186 -96.63 69.91 56.24
C GLY A 186 -95.68 70.38 57.36
N VAL A 187 -95.56 71.68 57.62
CA VAL A 187 -94.75 72.28 58.71
C VAL A 187 -95.51 73.40 59.44
N TRP A 188 -95.25 73.63 60.73
CA TRP A 188 -95.80 74.78 61.48
C TRP A 188 -95.20 76.10 60.99
N GLU A 189 -95.98 77.18 61.04
CA GLU A 189 -95.50 78.54 60.79
C GLU A 189 -94.60 79.01 61.95
N GLU A 190 -93.72 79.96 61.66
CA GLU A 190 -92.73 80.44 62.62
C GLU A 190 -93.37 81.23 63.78
N TYR A 191 -92.95 80.96 65.02
CA TYR A 191 -93.42 81.65 66.23
C TYR A 191 -92.30 81.83 67.28
N VAL A 192 -92.55 82.70 68.27
CA VAL A 192 -91.64 82.98 69.39
C VAL A 192 -92.40 82.87 70.71
N LEU A 193 -91.83 82.20 71.72
CA LEU A 193 -92.40 82.16 73.07
C LEU A 193 -92.18 83.49 73.80
N ASP A 194 -93.25 84.12 74.26
CA ASP A 194 -93.22 85.27 75.15
C ASP A 194 -94.16 85.04 76.35
N LEU A 195 -94.29 86.00 77.27
CA LEU A 195 -95.11 85.82 78.48
C LEU A 195 -96.61 86.09 78.21
N THR A 196 -97.17 85.56 77.11
CA THR A 196 -98.57 85.66 76.70
C THR A 196 -99.08 84.39 76.01
N ASP A 197 -100.40 84.21 75.89
CA ASP A 197 -100.99 83.06 75.19
C ASP A 197 -101.00 83.25 73.65
N LYS A 198 -100.73 82.20 72.84
CA LYS A 198 -100.57 82.27 71.36
C LYS A 198 -101.25 81.15 70.57
N THR A 199 -101.39 81.33 69.25
CA THR A 199 -101.85 80.29 68.31
C THR A 199 -100.94 80.21 67.06
N VAL A 200 -100.60 79.00 66.59
CA VAL A 200 -99.67 78.70 65.46
C VAL A 200 -100.34 77.77 64.43
N LYS A 201 -100.21 78.05 63.12
CA LYS A 201 -100.85 77.30 62.01
C LYS A 201 -99.90 76.52 61.10
N ALA A 202 -100.38 75.51 60.36
CA ALA A 202 -99.58 74.66 59.46
C ALA A 202 -99.61 75.03 57.95
N VAL A 203 -98.53 74.71 57.19
CA VAL A 203 -98.29 75.01 55.75
C VAL A 203 -97.86 73.74 54.95
N TYR A 204 -98.34 73.51 53.69
CA TYR A 204 -98.16 72.24 52.91
C TYR A 204 -97.55 72.35 51.46
N THR A 205 -96.60 71.47 51.02
CA THR A 205 -95.90 71.44 49.66
C THR A 205 -95.60 70.01 49.02
N PRO A 206 -95.48 69.76 47.67
CA PRO A 206 -95.34 68.41 47.02
C PRO A 206 -93.92 67.72 46.95
N GLY A 207 -93.78 66.39 46.71
CA GLY A 207 -92.49 65.60 46.68
C GLY A 207 -92.24 64.51 45.56
N TYR A 208 -91.00 63.99 45.40
CA TYR A 208 -90.44 63.10 44.30
C TYR A 208 -89.67 61.83 44.82
N TYR A 209 -89.42 60.78 43.99
CA TYR A 209 -88.72 59.50 44.33
C TYR A 209 -87.63 59.05 43.31
N ARG A 210 -86.68 58.17 43.69
CA ARG A 210 -85.49 57.78 42.89
C ARG A 210 -85.63 56.46 42.11
N VAL A 211 -85.17 56.47 40.86
CA VAL A 211 -84.98 55.29 39.99
C VAL A 211 -83.49 55.05 39.75
N GLU A 212 -83.00 53.83 40.01
CA GLU A 212 -81.59 53.46 39.88
C GLU A 212 -81.37 52.20 39.04
N PHE A 213 -80.33 52.17 38.21
CA PHE A 213 -79.90 51.03 37.40
C PHE A 213 -78.46 50.67 37.80
N VAL A 214 -78.21 49.42 38.19
CA VAL A 214 -76.94 48.96 38.77
C VAL A 214 -76.34 47.81 37.95
N SER A 215 -75.06 47.90 37.60
CA SER A 215 -74.31 46.84 36.91
C SER A 215 -73.03 46.50 37.67
N GLU A 216 -72.76 45.20 37.86
CA GLU A 216 -71.60 44.69 38.62
C GLU A 216 -71.43 45.39 40.00
N GLY A 217 -72.56 45.67 40.68
CA GLY A 217 -72.59 46.32 42.00
C GLY A 217 -72.38 47.84 42.00
N ASN A 218 -72.25 48.48 40.83
CA ASN A 218 -72.06 49.92 40.69
C ASN A 218 -73.26 50.59 40.02
N VAL A 219 -73.63 51.80 40.46
CA VAL A 219 -74.70 52.60 39.83
C VAL A 219 -74.27 52.96 38.40
N PHE A 220 -75.00 52.42 37.43
CA PHE A 220 -74.80 52.66 36.01
C PHE A 220 -75.54 53.92 35.55
N PHE A 221 -76.76 54.15 36.07
CA PHE A 221 -77.60 55.31 35.74
C PHE A 221 -78.66 55.54 36.83
N TRP A 222 -79.04 56.79 37.09
CA TRP A 222 -80.13 57.12 38.02
C TRP A 222 -80.82 58.45 37.65
N TYR A 223 -82.06 58.62 38.09
CA TYR A 223 -82.81 59.89 38.04
C TYR A 223 -83.97 59.91 39.05
N ASP A 224 -84.47 61.09 39.39
CA ASP A 224 -85.66 61.25 40.24
C ASP A 224 -86.91 61.44 39.36
N LEU A 225 -88.03 60.83 39.76
CA LEU A 225 -89.27 60.79 39.01
C LEU A 225 -90.49 60.91 39.95
N GLU A 226 -91.55 61.54 39.47
CA GLU A 226 -92.82 61.63 40.21
C GLU A 226 -93.54 60.28 40.23
N PRO A 227 -94.26 59.93 41.31
CA PRO A 227 -95.13 58.75 41.33
C PRO A 227 -96.12 58.75 40.17
N GLY A 228 -96.27 57.59 39.51
CA GLY A 228 -97.18 57.37 38.39
C GLY A 228 -96.65 57.77 37.01
N LYS A 229 -95.40 58.23 36.89
CA LYS A 229 -94.73 58.44 35.60
C LYS A 229 -93.99 57.17 35.14
N GLU A 230 -93.86 57.00 33.83
CA GLU A 230 -93.19 55.84 33.21
C GLU A 230 -91.67 55.89 33.39
N ILE A 231 -91.10 54.75 33.76
CA ILE A 231 -89.66 54.56 33.94
C ILE A 231 -89.00 54.38 32.57
N THR A 232 -88.11 55.31 32.22
CA THR A 232 -87.26 55.21 31.02
C THR A 232 -85.96 54.48 31.32
N LEU A 233 -85.55 53.58 30.42
CA LEU A 233 -84.25 52.90 30.46
C LEU A 233 -83.08 53.86 30.13
N PRO A 234 -81.86 53.56 30.59
CA PRO A 234 -80.65 54.27 30.18
C PRO A 234 -80.42 54.13 28.66
N SER A 235 -79.82 55.15 28.03
CA SER A 235 -79.54 55.15 26.58
C SER A 235 -78.36 54.26 26.17
N SER A 236 -77.50 53.89 27.11
CA SER A 236 -76.41 52.93 26.94
C SER A 236 -76.73 51.63 27.67
N ILE A 237 -76.20 50.52 27.18
CA ILE A 237 -76.23 49.24 27.90
C ILE A 237 -74.91 49.05 28.65
N PRO A 238 -74.92 48.41 29.82
CA PRO A 238 -73.69 48.11 30.55
C PRO A 238 -72.91 46.99 29.86
N SER A 239 -71.60 47.01 30.01
CA SER A 239 -70.69 45.95 29.56
C SER A 239 -70.09 45.22 30.74
N LYS A 240 -69.82 43.92 30.55
CA LYS A 240 -69.07 43.10 31.51
C LYS A 240 -67.81 42.59 30.83
N ASP A 241 -66.67 42.73 31.49
CA ASP A 241 -65.39 42.26 30.96
C ASP A 241 -65.40 40.74 30.77
N ALA A 242 -64.80 40.28 29.67
CA ALA A 242 -64.69 38.85 29.39
C ALA A 242 -63.76 38.16 30.41
N GLU A 243 -64.16 36.98 30.85
CA GLU A 243 -63.33 36.10 31.66
C GLU A 243 -62.56 35.09 30.77
N ILE A 244 -61.67 34.31 31.39
CA ILE A 244 -60.91 33.26 30.70
C ILE A 244 -61.84 32.23 30.05
N ARG A 245 -62.95 31.87 30.71
CA ARG A 245 -63.90 30.86 30.22
C ARG A 245 -65.05 31.46 29.39
N TYR A 246 -65.51 32.67 29.71
CA TYR A 246 -66.75 33.20 29.18
C TYR A 246 -66.62 34.61 28.60
N VAL A 247 -67.36 34.88 27.55
CA VAL A 247 -67.74 36.24 27.14
C VAL A 247 -69.19 36.48 27.55
N TYR A 248 -69.49 37.70 27.99
CA TYR A 248 -70.78 38.09 28.54
C TYR A 248 -71.50 39.06 27.61
N THR A 249 -72.78 38.81 27.34
CA THR A 249 -73.65 39.68 26.55
C THR A 249 -74.78 40.19 27.43
N PHE A 250 -75.05 41.50 27.40
CA PHE A 250 -76.13 42.09 28.20
C PHE A 250 -77.50 41.60 27.72
N SER A 251 -78.32 41.10 28.65
CA SER A 251 -79.60 40.43 28.37
C SER A 251 -80.80 41.22 28.88
N GLY A 252 -80.60 42.24 29.72
CA GLY A 252 -81.66 43.11 30.23
C GLY A 252 -81.45 43.54 31.67
N TRP A 253 -82.48 44.16 32.25
CA TRP A 253 -82.50 44.63 33.63
C TRP A 253 -83.47 43.79 34.46
N ASP A 254 -82.98 43.12 35.49
CA ASP A 254 -83.80 42.35 36.41
C ASP A 254 -84.78 43.25 37.15
N GLY A 255 -86.04 42.82 37.23
CA GLY A 255 -87.15 43.58 37.80
C GLY A 255 -87.80 44.62 36.89
N TYR A 256 -87.25 44.93 35.70
CA TYR A 256 -87.84 45.87 34.75
C TYR A 256 -88.75 45.16 33.75
N THR A 257 -89.89 45.79 33.44
CA THR A 257 -90.76 45.42 32.32
C THR A 257 -91.09 46.65 31.49
N ASP A 258 -91.20 46.49 30.18
CA ASP A 258 -91.55 47.59 29.26
C ASP A 258 -92.88 48.26 29.67
N GLY A 259 -92.89 49.58 29.77
CA GLY A 259 -94.04 50.36 30.24
C GLY A 259 -94.22 50.46 31.77
N MET A 260 -93.25 50.02 32.58
CA MET A 260 -93.33 50.12 34.05
C MET A 260 -93.39 51.58 34.51
N VAL A 261 -94.34 51.91 35.40
CA VAL A 261 -94.46 53.24 36.03
C VAL A 261 -93.91 53.21 37.46
N LEU A 262 -93.36 54.32 37.93
CA LEU A 262 -92.82 54.44 39.28
C LEU A 262 -93.95 54.45 40.33
N GLY A 263 -93.78 53.63 41.37
CA GLY A 263 -94.66 53.59 42.53
C GLY A 263 -94.41 54.71 43.53
N ASP A 264 -94.76 54.48 44.79
CA ASP A 264 -94.62 55.44 45.89
C ASP A 264 -93.31 55.23 46.69
N ASP A 265 -92.30 54.56 46.11
CA ASP A 265 -91.00 54.23 46.72
C ASP A 265 -89.87 54.23 45.66
N ASP A 266 -88.62 54.33 46.12
CA ASP A 266 -87.43 54.20 45.27
C ASP A 266 -87.32 52.78 44.66
N VAL A 267 -86.81 52.67 43.43
CA VAL A 267 -86.63 51.38 42.74
C VAL A 267 -85.23 51.22 42.16
N THR A 268 -84.68 50.01 42.26
CA THR A 268 -83.37 49.64 41.69
C THR A 268 -83.51 48.45 40.75
N PHE A 269 -82.94 48.55 39.55
CA PHE A 269 -82.86 47.47 38.57
C PHE A 269 -81.41 46.99 38.40
N THR A 270 -81.18 45.68 38.28
CA THR A 270 -79.82 45.11 38.19
C THR A 270 -79.56 44.51 36.81
N ALA A 271 -78.40 44.78 36.21
CA ALA A 271 -78.04 44.26 34.89
C ALA A 271 -77.89 42.72 34.89
N VAL A 272 -78.43 42.07 33.88
CA VAL A 272 -78.32 40.62 33.64
C VAL A 272 -77.48 40.37 32.40
N PHE A 273 -76.57 39.38 32.45
CA PHE A 273 -75.71 38.99 31.34
C PHE A 273 -75.79 37.49 31.05
N ASP A 274 -75.95 37.12 29.77
CA ASP A 274 -75.78 35.75 29.29
C ASP A 274 -74.30 35.46 29.02
N SER A 275 -73.82 34.26 29.40
CA SER A 275 -72.44 33.83 29.17
C SER A 275 -72.33 32.84 28.00
N THR A 276 -71.28 32.99 27.18
CA THR A 276 -70.93 32.04 26.12
C THR A 276 -69.48 31.58 26.31
N VAL A 277 -69.22 30.27 26.19
CA VAL A 277 -67.86 29.70 26.34
C VAL A 277 -66.95 30.23 25.23
N ARG A 278 -65.74 30.67 25.58
CA ARG A 278 -64.73 31.15 24.63
C ARG A 278 -64.15 30.01 23.82
N LYS A 279 -63.89 30.24 22.54
CA LYS A 279 -63.15 29.33 21.67
C LYS A 279 -61.71 29.80 21.49
N TYR A 280 -60.77 28.86 21.48
CA TYR A 280 -59.35 29.12 21.25
C TYR A 280 -58.84 28.29 20.08
N ALA A 281 -57.82 28.80 19.39
CA ALA A 281 -57.20 28.09 18.29
C ALA A 281 -56.37 26.89 18.81
N TYR A 282 -56.30 25.84 17.99
CA TYR A 282 -55.38 24.73 18.18
C TYR A 282 -54.71 24.35 16.86
N THR A 283 -53.50 23.78 16.96
CA THR A 283 -52.69 23.37 15.81
C THR A 283 -52.14 21.96 16.03
N VAL A 284 -52.26 21.11 15.02
CA VAL A 284 -51.58 19.82 14.95
C VAL A 284 -50.47 19.91 13.91
N GLU A 285 -49.23 19.78 14.35
CA GLU A 285 -48.03 19.86 13.51
C GLU A 285 -47.46 18.46 13.24
N TYR A 286 -46.96 18.25 12.03
CA TYR A 286 -46.27 17.03 11.61
C TYR A 286 -44.83 17.39 11.25
N VAL A 287 -43.89 16.98 12.10
CA VAL A 287 -42.49 17.38 12.00
C VAL A 287 -41.55 16.18 11.99
N ASP A 288 -40.36 16.34 11.44
CA ASP A 288 -39.27 15.36 11.60
C ASP A 288 -38.61 15.44 12.99
N GLY A 289 -37.57 14.62 13.23
CA GLY A 289 -36.81 14.61 14.48
C GLY A 289 -36.09 15.92 14.81
N ASP A 290 -35.81 16.75 13.81
CA ASP A 290 -35.16 18.05 13.95
C ASP A 290 -36.18 19.20 14.11
N GLY A 291 -37.47 18.92 13.92
CA GLY A 291 -38.57 19.87 14.03
C GLY A 291 -38.96 20.55 12.73
N ASN A 292 -38.46 20.11 11.58
CA ASN A 292 -38.87 20.66 10.28
C ASN A 292 -40.27 20.14 9.90
N ALA A 293 -41.09 21.00 9.31
CA ALA A 293 -42.42 20.62 8.84
C ALA A 293 -42.32 19.66 7.64
N ILE A 294 -42.97 18.49 7.75
CA ILE A 294 -43.00 17.46 6.69
C ILE A 294 -44.39 17.27 6.08
N ALA A 295 -45.42 17.90 6.65
CA ALA A 295 -46.74 18.04 6.07
C ALA A 295 -47.42 19.30 6.61
N ASP A 296 -48.43 19.80 5.90
CA ASP A 296 -49.21 20.96 6.33
C ASP A 296 -49.88 20.71 7.70
N PRO A 297 -49.82 21.69 8.62
CA PRO A 297 -50.47 21.56 9.92
C PRO A 297 -51.99 21.62 9.80
N VAL A 298 -52.69 20.93 10.70
CA VAL A 298 -54.15 20.99 10.82
C VAL A 298 -54.51 22.03 11.88
N CYS A 299 -55.26 23.06 11.50
CA CYS A 299 -55.68 24.15 12.39
C CYS A 299 -57.19 24.13 12.62
N GLY A 300 -57.63 24.44 13.83
CA GLY A 300 -59.05 24.56 14.16
C GLY A 300 -59.32 25.45 15.36
N THR A 301 -60.58 25.55 15.79
CA THR A 301 -60.98 26.23 17.03
C THR A 301 -61.89 25.32 17.86
N ALA A 302 -61.75 25.36 19.18
CA ALA A 302 -62.55 24.55 20.09
C ALA A 302 -62.84 25.29 21.40
N ASP A 303 -63.87 24.86 22.13
CA ASP A 303 -64.34 25.51 23.36
C ASP A 303 -63.31 25.36 24.50
N TYR A 304 -63.11 26.42 25.30
CA TYR A 304 -62.22 26.40 26.45
C TYR A 304 -62.55 25.27 27.43
N GLY A 305 -61.55 24.48 27.78
CA GLY A 305 -61.66 23.31 28.66
C GLY A 305 -62.17 22.04 27.96
N SER A 306 -62.53 22.09 26.67
CA SER A 306 -62.87 20.89 25.90
C SER A 306 -61.61 20.08 25.54
N THR A 307 -61.79 18.79 25.28
CA THR A 307 -60.70 17.91 24.81
C THR A 307 -60.78 17.75 23.29
N VAL A 308 -59.68 18.05 22.59
CA VAL A 308 -59.52 17.77 21.16
C VAL A 308 -58.61 16.58 20.99
N TYR A 309 -59.05 15.59 20.21
CA TYR A 309 -58.25 14.43 19.79
C TYR A 309 -57.55 14.78 18.47
N ALA A 310 -56.22 14.77 18.47
CA ALA A 310 -55.43 15.08 17.29
C ALA A 310 -55.47 13.90 16.30
N GLU A 311 -55.67 14.20 15.02
CA GLU A 311 -55.68 13.19 13.96
C GLU A 311 -54.23 12.84 13.55
N PHE A 312 -53.88 11.57 13.72
CA PHE A 312 -52.63 11.03 13.20
C PHE A 312 -52.70 10.85 11.68
N LYS A 313 -51.59 11.15 10.98
CA LYS A 313 -51.50 11.08 9.51
C LYS A 313 -50.32 10.19 9.10
N GLY A 314 -50.56 9.18 8.27
CA GLY A 314 -49.46 8.47 7.63
C GLY A 314 -48.76 9.36 6.59
N ILE A 315 -47.43 9.47 6.66
CA ILE A 315 -46.63 10.28 5.73
C ILE A 315 -45.65 9.36 4.99
N VAL A 316 -45.71 9.35 3.66
CA VAL A 316 -44.86 8.49 2.82
C VAL A 316 -43.39 8.84 3.04
N GLY A 317 -42.54 7.83 3.23
CA GLY A 317 -41.11 8.02 3.51
C GLY A 317 -40.78 8.32 4.96
N TYR A 318 -41.77 8.35 5.85
CA TYR A 318 -41.60 8.62 7.27
C TYR A 318 -42.33 7.57 8.12
N MET A 319 -41.71 7.20 9.23
CA MET A 319 -42.32 6.36 10.26
C MET A 319 -42.89 7.27 11.35
N GLY A 320 -44.20 7.15 11.59
CA GLY A 320 -44.87 7.87 12.68
C GLY A 320 -44.45 7.37 14.07
N PRO A 321 -44.71 8.15 15.13
CA PRO A 321 -44.41 7.73 16.50
C PRO A 321 -45.27 6.52 16.90
N SER A 322 -44.76 5.71 17.83
CA SER A 322 -45.50 4.55 18.34
C SER A 322 -46.78 4.94 19.09
N ASP A 323 -46.79 6.12 19.72
CA ASP A 323 -47.97 6.71 20.34
C ASP A 323 -48.64 7.72 19.40
N ILE A 324 -49.67 7.23 18.70
CA ILE A 324 -50.46 8.02 17.75
C ILE A 324 -51.68 8.69 18.39
N PHE A 325 -52.03 8.36 19.64
CA PHE A 325 -53.21 8.91 20.30
C PHE A 325 -52.84 10.11 21.15
N ARG A 326 -53.04 11.32 20.62
CA ARG A 326 -52.79 12.55 21.36
C ARG A 326 -54.06 13.35 21.57
N GLN A 327 -54.18 13.91 22.77
CA GLN A 327 -55.28 14.77 23.14
C GLN A 327 -54.74 16.05 23.78
N ILE A 328 -55.43 17.16 23.57
CA ILE A 328 -55.17 18.43 24.26
C ILE A 328 -56.45 18.92 24.92
N VAL A 329 -56.30 19.51 26.11
CA VAL A 329 -57.36 20.27 26.76
C VAL A 329 -57.17 21.72 26.39
N ILE A 330 -58.17 22.30 25.72
CA ILE A 330 -58.08 23.66 25.17
C ILE A 330 -57.96 24.68 26.30
N SER A 331 -56.89 25.47 26.25
CA SER A 331 -56.59 26.50 27.23
C SER A 331 -56.49 27.87 26.56
N GLU A 332 -56.40 28.93 27.38
CA GLU A 332 -56.21 30.30 26.88
C GLU A 332 -54.81 30.55 26.31
N ASP A 333 -53.83 29.76 26.76
CA ASP A 333 -52.47 29.83 26.28
C ASP A 333 -52.38 28.99 25.00
N GLU A 334 -52.55 29.65 23.85
CA GLU A 334 -52.57 28.98 22.55
C GLU A 334 -51.29 28.18 22.26
N SER A 335 -50.17 28.51 22.90
CA SER A 335 -48.93 27.73 22.79
C SER A 335 -49.04 26.32 23.40
N LYS A 336 -49.96 26.13 24.36
CA LYS A 336 -50.30 24.82 24.95
C LYS A 336 -51.33 24.06 24.14
N ASN A 337 -51.97 24.70 23.16
CA ASN A 337 -52.95 24.09 22.26
C ASN A 337 -52.28 23.55 20.98
N VAL A 338 -51.00 23.15 21.07
CA VAL A 338 -50.21 22.61 19.96
C VAL A 338 -49.86 21.15 20.22
N VAL A 339 -50.22 20.28 19.28
CA VAL A 339 -49.81 18.87 19.27
C VAL A 339 -48.79 18.66 18.17
N ARG A 340 -47.65 18.06 18.51
CA ARG A 340 -46.59 17.71 17.53
C ARG A 340 -46.44 16.21 17.37
N TYR A 341 -46.77 15.66 16.22
CA TYR A 341 -46.33 14.33 15.85
C TYR A 341 -44.92 14.42 15.26
N VAL A 342 -43.97 13.77 15.92
CA VAL A 342 -42.57 13.70 15.49
C VAL A 342 -42.38 12.40 14.74
N TYR A 343 -41.92 12.49 13.49
CA TYR A 343 -41.70 11.37 12.59
C TYR A 343 -40.21 11.10 12.43
N THR A 344 -39.86 9.83 12.22
CA THR A 344 -38.52 9.41 11.86
C THR A 344 -38.47 9.19 10.36
N ILE A 345 -37.51 9.82 9.66
CA ILE A 345 -37.31 9.59 8.23
C ILE A 345 -36.90 8.13 7.99
N LEU A 346 -37.50 7.48 7.00
CA LEU A 346 -37.11 6.13 6.59
C LEU A 346 -35.83 6.21 5.77
N HIS A 347 -34.99 5.18 5.93
CA HIS A 347 -33.75 5.04 5.20
C HIS A 347 -33.85 3.82 4.29
N TYR A 348 -33.28 3.93 3.09
CA TYR A 348 -33.21 2.84 2.12
C TYR A 348 -31.78 2.67 1.63
N PHE A 349 -31.46 1.47 1.19
CA PHE A 349 -30.14 1.12 0.73
C PHE A 349 -29.99 1.31 -0.78
N VAL A 350 -28.86 1.85 -1.19
CA VAL A 350 -28.40 1.79 -2.59
C VAL A 350 -27.24 0.82 -2.63
N ILE A 351 -27.44 -0.26 -3.37
CA ILE A 351 -26.60 -1.46 -3.32
C ILE A 351 -26.01 -1.70 -4.70
N TYR A 352 -24.72 -2.00 -4.76
CA TYR A 352 -23.99 -2.23 -6.00
C TYR A 352 -23.45 -3.66 -6.04
N TYR A 353 -23.78 -4.37 -7.11
CA TYR A 353 -23.38 -5.75 -7.36
C TYR A 353 -22.54 -5.87 -8.62
N VAL A 354 -21.41 -6.58 -8.53
CA VAL A 354 -20.62 -7.02 -9.70
C VAL A 354 -20.71 -8.54 -9.76
N ASP A 355 -21.18 -9.09 -10.88
CA ASP A 355 -21.40 -10.53 -11.07
C ASP A 355 -22.25 -11.18 -9.95
N GLY A 356 -23.21 -10.43 -9.39
CA GLY A 356 -24.07 -10.87 -8.29
C GLY A 356 -23.46 -10.79 -6.88
N TYR A 357 -22.21 -10.33 -6.75
CA TYR A 357 -21.55 -10.11 -5.46
C TYR A 357 -21.64 -8.65 -5.02
N LEU A 358 -22.01 -8.44 -3.77
CA LEU A 358 -22.08 -7.10 -3.15
C LEU A 358 -20.68 -6.46 -3.10
N VAL A 359 -20.51 -5.29 -3.72
CA VAL A 359 -19.26 -4.51 -3.65
C VAL A 359 -19.41 -3.20 -2.87
N PHE A 360 -20.57 -2.54 -2.92
CA PHE A 360 -20.87 -1.35 -2.13
C PHE A 360 -22.31 -1.38 -1.62
N GLY A 361 -22.55 -0.80 -0.45
CA GLY A 361 -23.88 -0.59 0.10
C GLY A 361 -23.86 0.63 1.01
N ASP A 362 -24.66 1.63 0.66
CA ASP A 362 -24.81 2.86 1.43
C ASP A 362 -26.28 3.04 1.80
N SER A 363 -26.53 3.59 2.97
CA SER A 363 -27.87 3.94 3.46
C SER A 363 -28.09 5.43 3.25
N TYR A 364 -29.25 5.79 2.71
CA TYR A 364 -29.65 7.18 2.50
C TYR A 364 -31.06 7.43 3.02
N ASP A 365 -31.31 8.67 3.41
CA ASP A 365 -32.64 9.13 3.79
C ASP A 365 -33.58 9.14 2.57
N TYR A 366 -34.86 8.83 2.80
CA TYR A 366 -35.90 8.97 1.79
C TYR A 366 -35.85 10.33 1.07
N ASN A 367 -36.11 10.33 -0.25
CA ASN A 367 -36.17 11.52 -1.10
C ASN A 367 -34.83 12.28 -1.22
N THR A 368 -33.71 11.65 -0.86
CA THR A 368 -32.37 12.16 -1.13
C THR A 368 -32.04 12.01 -2.62
N GLU A 369 -31.43 13.04 -3.22
CA GLU A 369 -30.79 12.94 -4.52
C GLU A 369 -29.47 12.18 -4.38
N VAL A 370 -29.39 10.99 -4.99
CA VAL A 370 -28.21 10.14 -4.94
C VAL A 370 -27.49 10.21 -6.27
N THR A 371 -26.16 10.40 -6.22
CA THR A 371 -25.29 10.29 -7.39
C THR A 371 -24.82 8.84 -7.52
N VAL A 372 -25.02 8.25 -8.70
CA VAL A 372 -24.55 6.89 -9.02
C VAL A 372 -23.03 6.87 -8.95
N ARG A 373 -22.47 5.85 -8.30
CA ARG A 373 -21.02 5.69 -8.15
C ARG A 373 -20.34 5.56 -9.52
N GLU A 374 -19.07 5.95 -9.59
CA GLU A 374 -18.23 5.65 -10.75
C GLU A 374 -18.09 4.14 -10.96
N THR A 375 -17.70 3.74 -12.17
CA THR A 375 -17.53 2.32 -12.52
C THR A 375 -16.54 1.61 -11.62
N TYR A 376 -16.91 0.39 -11.20
CA TYR A 376 -16.06 -0.41 -10.33
C TYR A 376 -14.79 -0.83 -11.07
N GLN A 377 -13.64 -0.64 -10.41
CA GLN A 377 -12.35 -1.08 -10.93
C GLN A 377 -12.01 -2.45 -10.35
N MET A 378 -11.86 -3.44 -11.22
CA MET A 378 -11.51 -4.81 -10.86
C MET A 378 -10.23 -5.20 -11.61
N THR A 379 -9.17 -5.55 -10.88
CA THR A 379 -7.87 -5.91 -11.48
C THR A 379 -8.02 -7.05 -12.49
N GLY A 380 -7.51 -6.86 -13.71
CA GLY A 380 -7.54 -7.88 -14.75
C GLY A 380 -8.90 -8.06 -15.44
N HIS A 381 -9.92 -7.27 -15.09
CA HIS A 381 -11.25 -7.32 -15.71
C HIS A 381 -11.66 -5.94 -16.25
N THR A 382 -12.50 -5.94 -17.28
CA THR A 382 -13.28 -4.77 -17.70
C THR A 382 -14.68 -4.93 -17.14
N VAL A 383 -15.16 -3.94 -16.37
CA VAL A 383 -16.50 -3.95 -15.75
C VAL A 383 -17.41 -3.00 -16.51
N THR A 384 -18.64 -3.42 -16.79
CA THR A 384 -19.63 -2.56 -17.45
C THR A 384 -20.06 -1.39 -16.57
N ASP A 385 -20.67 -0.37 -17.17
CA ASP A 385 -21.37 0.67 -16.41
C ASP A 385 -22.48 0.06 -15.53
N TRP A 386 -22.79 0.76 -14.44
CA TRP A 386 -23.87 0.37 -13.54
C TRP A 386 -25.23 0.47 -14.24
N SER A 387 -26.05 -0.57 -14.07
CA SER A 387 -27.42 -0.63 -14.60
C SER A 387 -28.41 -1.01 -13.50
N THR A 388 -29.61 -0.45 -13.53
CA THR A 388 -30.69 -0.78 -12.58
C THR A 388 -32.03 -0.70 -13.30
N ASP A 389 -32.97 -1.54 -12.88
CA ASP A 389 -34.38 -1.47 -13.28
C ASP A 389 -35.26 -0.81 -12.20
N ASP A 390 -34.69 -0.48 -11.04
CA ASP A 390 -35.45 0.00 -9.88
C ASP A 390 -35.81 1.49 -9.98
N VAL A 391 -34.99 2.28 -10.69
CA VAL A 391 -35.13 3.75 -10.81
C VAL A 391 -34.66 4.26 -12.17
N GLU A 392 -35.22 5.40 -12.59
CA GLU A 392 -34.71 6.16 -13.73
C GLU A 392 -33.53 7.05 -13.29
N VAL A 393 -32.39 6.93 -13.97
CA VAL A 393 -31.18 7.71 -13.70
C VAL A 393 -31.03 8.78 -14.80
N VAL A 394 -30.91 10.04 -14.40
CA VAL A 394 -30.71 11.19 -15.30
C VAL A 394 -29.42 11.89 -14.91
N ASP A 395 -28.50 12.06 -15.87
CA ASP A 395 -27.16 12.65 -15.66
C ASP A 395 -26.39 12.05 -14.48
N GLY A 396 -26.49 10.72 -14.30
CA GLY A 396 -25.81 9.98 -13.23
C GLY A 396 -26.43 10.19 -11.84
N LYS A 397 -27.66 10.69 -11.75
CA LYS A 397 -28.36 10.94 -10.49
C LYS A 397 -29.79 10.40 -10.52
N PHE A 398 -30.32 10.11 -9.34
CA PHE A 398 -31.73 9.74 -9.16
C PHE A 398 -32.23 10.19 -7.79
N ILE A 399 -33.55 10.24 -7.61
CA ILE A 399 -34.18 10.49 -6.30
C ILE A 399 -34.57 9.17 -5.67
N LEU A 400 -34.11 8.92 -4.43
CA LEU A 400 -34.39 7.67 -3.73
C LEU A 400 -35.86 7.59 -3.28
N GLY A 401 -36.53 6.52 -3.74
CA GLY A 401 -37.95 6.25 -3.48
C GLY A 401 -38.21 5.52 -2.16
N THR A 402 -39.23 4.65 -2.16
CA THR A 402 -39.72 3.92 -0.97
C THR A 402 -39.23 2.48 -0.86
N SER A 403 -38.15 2.15 -1.59
CA SER A 403 -37.53 0.83 -1.61
C SER A 403 -36.05 0.98 -1.86
N ASP A 404 -35.30 -0.07 -1.51
CA ASP A 404 -33.88 -0.19 -1.85
C ASP A 404 -33.71 -0.20 -3.38
N VAL A 405 -32.54 0.25 -3.83
CA VAL A 405 -32.16 0.33 -5.25
C VAL A 405 -30.90 -0.50 -5.47
N ALA A 406 -30.95 -1.46 -6.38
CA ALA A 406 -29.85 -2.32 -6.74
C ALA A 406 -29.30 -1.97 -8.13
N PHE A 407 -28.02 -1.60 -8.17
CA PHE A 407 -27.25 -1.46 -9.39
C PHE A 407 -26.44 -2.73 -9.65
N ASN A 408 -26.43 -3.18 -10.89
CA ASN A 408 -25.71 -4.36 -11.36
C ASN A 408 -24.72 -3.97 -12.45
N ALA A 409 -23.54 -4.57 -12.39
CA ALA A 409 -22.54 -4.56 -13.44
C ALA A 409 -22.01 -5.98 -13.68
N VAL A 410 -21.48 -6.21 -14.87
CA VAL A 410 -20.89 -7.49 -15.28
C VAL A 410 -19.41 -7.29 -15.52
N SER A 411 -18.57 -8.22 -15.06
CA SER A 411 -17.13 -8.21 -15.34
C SER A 411 -16.77 -9.15 -16.50
N THR A 412 -15.78 -8.75 -17.30
CA THR A 412 -15.19 -9.58 -18.36
C THR A 412 -13.68 -9.64 -18.16
N ALA A 413 -13.09 -10.85 -18.11
CA ALA A 413 -11.65 -11.02 -17.96
C ALA A 413 -10.90 -10.43 -19.17
N ASN A 414 -9.87 -9.64 -18.92
CA ASN A 414 -9.05 -9.02 -19.96
C ASN A 414 -8.08 -10.05 -20.56
N PRO A 415 -7.78 -9.95 -21.86
CA PRO A 415 -6.77 -10.78 -22.51
C PRO A 415 -5.35 -10.27 -22.21
N TYR A 416 -4.41 -11.20 -22.00
CA TYR A 416 -2.98 -10.96 -21.84
C TYR A 416 -2.17 -11.99 -22.64
N ASP A 417 -0.99 -11.59 -23.11
CA ASP A 417 -0.14 -12.41 -23.97
C ASP A 417 0.93 -13.16 -23.17
N VAL A 418 1.17 -14.41 -23.57
CA VAL A 418 2.29 -15.24 -23.12
C VAL A 418 3.25 -15.38 -24.29
N ILE A 419 4.43 -14.79 -24.15
CA ILE A 419 5.40 -14.61 -25.24
C ILE A 419 6.61 -15.49 -24.97
N TYR A 420 7.01 -16.29 -25.95
CA TYR A 420 8.18 -17.17 -25.85
C TYR A 420 9.28 -16.67 -26.76
N LYS A 421 10.46 -16.40 -26.20
CA LYS A 421 11.63 -15.86 -26.91
C LYS A 421 12.84 -16.78 -26.81
N VAL A 422 13.47 -17.09 -27.95
CA VAL A 422 14.76 -17.80 -28.01
C VAL A 422 15.80 -16.85 -28.57
N ASP A 423 16.91 -16.67 -27.84
CA ASP A 423 17.97 -15.72 -28.21
C ASP A 423 17.47 -14.27 -28.40
N GLY A 424 16.38 -13.90 -27.72
CA GLY A 424 15.73 -12.59 -27.81
C GLY A 424 14.68 -12.45 -28.91
N GLU A 425 14.54 -13.43 -29.82
CA GLU A 425 13.53 -13.42 -30.89
C GLU A 425 12.27 -14.19 -30.48
N THR A 426 11.08 -13.62 -30.74
CA THR A 426 9.80 -14.28 -30.43
C THR A 426 9.53 -15.46 -31.36
N VAL A 427 9.32 -16.64 -30.78
CA VAL A 427 9.00 -17.88 -31.51
C VAL A 427 7.55 -18.33 -31.34
N PHE A 428 6.90 -17.98 -30.22
CA PHE A 428 5.46 -18.22 -30.00
C PHE A 428 4.82 -17.04 -29.26
N THR A 429 3.52 -16.85 -29.49
CA THR A 429 2.67 -15.93 -28.73
C THR A 429 1.30 -16.56 -28.62
N ASP A 430 0.82 -16.73 -27.39
CA ASP A 430 -0.52 -17.23 -27.08
C ASP A 430 -1.24 -16.18 -26.21
N THR A 431 -2.53 -15.97 -26.43
CA THR A 431 -3.33 -15.00 -25.67
C THR A 431 -4.33 -15.75 -24.78
N PHE A 432 -4.36 -15.42 -23.49
CA PHE A 432 -5.30 -16.01 -22.53
C PHE A 432 -6.02 -14.93 -21.72
N GLY A 433 -7.16 -15.28 -21.11
CA GLY A 433 -7.82 -14.39 -20.16
C GLY A 433 -7.09 -14.33 -18.82
N TYR A 434 -7.19 -13.19 -18.14
CA TYR A 434 -6.73 -13.00 -16.77
C TYR A 434 -7.14 -14.15 -15.83
N GLY A 435 -6.21 -14.58 -14.97
CA GLY A 435 -6.45 -15.64 -13.98
C GLY A 435 -6.52 -17.06 -14.54
N THR A 436 -6.33 -17.25 -15.85
CA THR A 436 -6.25 -18.57 -16.46
C THR A 436 -4.98 -19.30 -16.00
N GLU A 437 -5.10 -20.56 -15.59
CA GLU A 437 -3.94 -21.44 -15.39
C GLU A 437 -3.41 -21.88 -16.76
N VAL A 438 -2.18 -21.47 -17.08
CA VAL A 438 -1.52 -21.74 -18.34
C VAL A 438 -0.41 -22.78 -18.13
N THR A 439 -0.34 -23.76 -19.02
CA THR A 439 0.77 -24.71 -19.05
C THR A 439 1.88 -24.15 -19.94
N VAL A 440 3.09 -24.06 -19.40
CA VAL A 440 4.28 -23.60 -20.14
C VAL A 440 4.54 -24.59 -21.28
N ARG A 441 4.77 -24.05 -22.49
CA ARG A 441 5.08 -24.87 -23.66
C ARG A 441 6.31 -25.75 -23.44
N ASP A 442 6.35 -26.88 -24.15
CA ASP A 442 7.56 -27.70 -24.25
C ASP A 442 8.75 -26.87 -24.78
N VAL A 443 9.97 -27.32 -24.46
CA VAL A 443 11.21 -26.66 -24.91
C VAL A 443 11.23 -26.51 -26.43
N PHE A 444 11.64 -25.34 -26.92
CA PHE A 444 11.77 -25.10 -28.36
C PHE A 444 12.87 -25.98 -28.97
N LEU A 445 12.54 -26.72 -30.02
CA LEU A 445 13.49 -27.55 -30.74
C LEU A 445 14.08 -26.77 -31.93
N LYS A 446 15.40 -26.60 -31.93
CA LYS A 446 16.17 -25.93 -32.99
C LYS A 446 17.26 -26.89 -33.48
N THR A 447 17.18 -27.33 -34.74
CA THR A 447 18.13 -28.31 -35.32
C THR A 447 19.58 -27.88 -35.14
N GLY A 448 20.41 -28.77 -34.58
CA GLY A 448 21.83 -28.53 -34.33
C GLY A 448 22.14 -27.65 -33.11
N TYR A 449 21.14 -27.25 -32.32
CA TYR A 449 21.31 -26.49 -31.09
C TYR A 449 20.62 -27.19 -29.91
N THR A 450 21.20 -27.06 -28.72
CA THR A 450 20.52 -27.35 -27.46
C THR A 450 19.95 -26.04 -26.93
N VAL A 451 18.63 -25.99 -26.71
CA VAL A 451 17.93 -24.83 -26.16
C VAL A 451 17.67 -25.08 -24.68
N THR A 452 17.91 -24.09 -23.82
CA THR A 452 17.61 -24.20 -22.39
C THR A 452 16.10 -24.32 -22.16
N GLU A 453 15.72 -24.80 -20.97
CA GLU A 453 14.34 -24.69 -20.52
C GLU A 453 13.89 -23.22 -20.48
N TRP A 454 12.57 -23.01 -20.60
CA TRP A 454 11.97 -21.69 -20.53
C TRP A 454 12.12 -21.11 -19.12
N SER A 455 12.61 -19.88 -19.01
CA SER A 455 12.66 -19.11 -17.76
C SER A 455 11.92 -17.79 -17.91
N THR A 456 11.25 -17.33 -16.86
CA THR A 456 10.62 -16.02 -16.81
C THR A 456 10.79 -15.42 -15.42
N ASP A 457 10.94 -14.09 -15.36
CA ASP A 457 10.88 -13.33 -14.12
C ASP A 457 9.48 -12.71 -13.91
N ASP A 458 8.58 -12.85 -14.89
CA ASP A 458 7.27 -12.19 -14.90
C ASP A 458 6.21 -12.98 -14.10
N ALA A 459 6.44 -14.28 -13.83
CA ALA A 459 5.53 -15.14 -13.09
C ALA A 459 6.25 -16.27 -12.35
N GLU A 460 5.69 -16.70 -11.22
CA GLU A 460 6.10 -17.90 -10.51
C GLU A 460 5.54 -19.14 -11.22
N VAL A 461 6.43 -20.04 -11.63
CA VAL A 461 6.07 -21.28 -12.34
C VAL A 461 6.23 -22.46 -11.40
N SER A 462 5.18 -23.29 -11.29
CA SER A 462 5.20 -24.52 -10.50
C SER A 462 4.66 -25.69 -11.34
N ASP A 463 5.39 -26.80 -11.38
CA ASP A 463 5.03 -28.00 -12.15
C ASP A 463 4.71 -27.71 -13.63
N GLY A 464 5.48 -26.82 -14.25
CA GLY A 464 5.29 -26.41 -15.65
C GLY A 464 4.03 -25.58 -15.90
N LYS A 465 3.42 -25.02 -14.85
CA LYS A 465 2.21 -24.19 -14.96
C LYS A 465 2.37 -22.88 -14.19
N PHE A 466 1.61 -21.88 -14.60
CA PHE A 466 1.49 -20.61 -13.88
C PHE A 466 0.08 -20.04 -14.06
N VAL A 467 -0.30 -19.10 -13.19
CA VAL A 467 -1.56 -18.37 -13.32
C VAL A 467 -1.26 -17.01 -13.94
N LEU A 468 -1.95 -16.68 -15.03
CA LEU A 468 -1.70 -15.43 -15.76
C LEU A 468 -2.18 -14.22 -14.96
N GLY A 469 -1.26 -13.30 -14.67
CA GLY A 469 -1.49 -12.05 -13.96
C GLY A 469 -2.11 -10.96 -14.83
N ALA A 470 -2.14 -9.73 -14.32
CA ALA A 470 -2.70 -8.56 -15.02
C ALA A 470 -1.71 -7.88 -15.99
N SER A 471 -0.78 -8.65 -16.54
CA SER A 471 0.25 -8.22 -17.49
C SER A 471 0.70 -9.40 -18.35
N ASP A 472 1.28 -9.10 -19.50
CA ASP A 472 1.90 -10.10 -20.36
C ASP A 472 3.07 -10.78 -19.64
N VAL A 473 3.31 -12.05 -19.98
CA VAL A 473 4.40 -12.88 -19.41
C VAL A 473 5.33 -13.30 -20.52
N THR A 474 6.62 -12.99 -20.37
CA THR A 474 7.66 -13.33 -21.34
C THR A 474 8.55 -14.44 -20.79
N PHE A 475 8.52 -15.59 -21.45
CA PHE A 475 9.49 -16.67 -21.27
C PHE A 475 10.67 -16.48 -22.21
N SER A 476 11.87 -16.65 -21.68
CA SER A 476 13.14 -16.58 -22.40
C SER A 476 13.89 -17.91 -22.29
N ALA A 477 14.52 -18.30 -23.39
CA ALA A 477 15.49 -19.39 -23.47
C ALA A 477 16.69 -18.97 -24.33
N VAL A 478 17.83 -19.62 -24.12
CA VAL A 478 19.05 -19.40 -24.90
C VAL A 478 19.43 -20.68 -25.63
N SER A 479 19.98 -20.55 -26.84
CA SER A 479 20.44 -21.69 -27.64
C SER A 479 21.97 -21.77 -27.69
N ALA A 480 22.50 -22.99 -27.58
CA ALA A 480 23.93 -23.29 -27.72
C ALA A 480 24.14 -24.30 -28.86
N ALA A 481 25.11 -24.04 -29.74
CA ALA A 481 25.41 -24.95 -30.85
C ALA A 481 25.91 -26.30 -30.31
N ASN A 482 25.38 -27.39 -30.85
CA ASN A 482 25.83 -28.73 -30.52
C ASN A 482 27.19 -29.02 -31.18
N LYS A 483 28.00 -29.88 -30.57
CA LYS A 483 29.26 -30.33 -31.14
C LYS A 483 29.09 -31.66 -31.84
N TYR A 484 29.61 -31.76 -33.06
CA TYR A 484 29.60 -32.99 -33.85
C TYR A 484 31.03 -33.37 -34.23
N SER A 485 31.27 -34.67 -34.38
CA SER A 485 32.57 -35.18 -34.78
C SER A 485 32.82 -34.97 -36.27
N TYR A 486 34.10 -34.85 -36.64
CA TYR A 486 34.57 -34.84 -38.02
C TYR A 486 35.78 -35.75 -38.17
N THR A 487 35.98 -36.31 -39.37
CA THR A 487 37.08 -37.24 -39.68
C THR A 487 37.75 -36.86 -41.00
N ILE A 488 39.08 -36.90 -41.02
CA ILE A 488 39.91 -36.71 -42.22
C ILE A 488 40.67 -38.00 -42.48
N GLU A 489 40.42 -38.62 -43.62
CA GLU A 489 41.04 -39.86 -44.04
C GLU A 489 42.13 -39.59 -45.09
N TYR A 490 43.22 -40.36 -45.03
CA TYR A 490 44.34 -40.26 -45.96
C TYR A 490 44.53 -41.60 -46.66
N VAL A 491 44.20 -41.65 -47.95
CA VAL A 491 44.17 -42.89 -48.75
C VAL A 491 45.05 -42.78 -50.00
N ASP A 492 45.51 -43.91 -50.54
CA ASP A 492 46.10 -43.97 -51.88
C ASP A 492 45.03 -43.96 -52.99
N GLY A 493 45.46 -43.92 -54.26
CA GLY A 493 44.55 -43.94 -55.42
C GLY A 493 43.66 -45.19 -55.53
N GLU A 494 43.92 -46.23 -54.74
CA GLU A 494 43.11 -47.46 -54.67
C GLU A 494 42.17 -47.44 -53.45
N GLY A 495 42.22 -46.40 -52.62
CA GLY A 495 41.41 -46.25 -51.41
C GLY A 495 42.00 -46.91 -50.16
N ASN A 496 43.25 -47.39 -50.20
CA ASN A 496 43.90 -47.98 -49.04
C ASN A 496 44.37 -46.89 -48.07
N ALA A 497 44.15 -47.06 -46.77
CA ALA A 497 44.67 -46.13 -45.76
C ALA A 497 46.20 -46.13 -45.76
N ILE A 498 46.79 -44.94 -45.85
CA ILE A 498 48.25 -44.71 -45.88
C ILE A 498 48.78 -43.89 -44.70
N ALA A 499 47.88 -43.34 -43.88
CA ALA A 499 48.17 -42.73 -42.59
C ALA A 499 46.93 -42.81 -41.68
N ASP A 500 47.15 -42.69 -40.37
CA ASP A 500 46.05 -42.66 -39.40
C ASP A 500 45.12 -41.45 -39.65
N PRO A 501 43.78 -41.66 -39.62
CA PRO A 501 42.83 -40.58 -39.80
C PRO A 501 42.94 -39.54 -38.68
N LEU A 502 42.65 -38.28 -39.01
CA LEU A 502 42.55 -37.21 -38.01
C LEU A 502 41.08 -37.03 -37.61
N SER A 503 40.77 -37.00 -36.32
CA SER A 503 39.42 -36.78 -35.82
C SER A 503 39.35 -35.65 -34.81
N GLY A 504 38.24 -34.92 -34.78
CA GLY A 504 37.97 -33.87 -33.79
C GLY A 504 36.48 -33.60 -33.63
N THR A 505 36.13 -32.57 -32.87
CA THR A 505 34.75 -32.09 -32.70
C THR A 505 34.68 -30.59 -32.93
N ALA A 506 33.63 -30.11 -33.57
CA ALA A 506 33.40 -28.68 -33.80
C ALA A 506 31.91 -28.34 -33.70
N ASP A 507 31.60 -27.05 -33.54
CA ASP A 507 30.24 -26.58 -33.34
C ASP A 507 29.42 -26.70 -34.64
N TYR A 508 28.14 -27.05 -34.52
CA TYR A 508 27.19 -27.14 -35.64
C TYR A 508 27.15 -25.84 -36.45
N GLY A 509 27.24 -25.96 -37.78
CA GLY A 509 27.26 -24.84 -38.71
C GLY A 509 28.63 -24.14 -38.83
N SER A 510 29.63 -24.51 -38.03
CA SER A 510 31.01 -24.01 -38.21
C SER A 510 31.71 -24.71 -39.38
N THR A 511 32.81 -24.11 -39.84
CA THR A 511 33.68 -24.68 -40.88
C THR A 511 35.02 -25.11 -40.28
N VAL A 512 35.44 -26.34 -40.54
CA VAL A 512 36.75 -26.87 -40.17
C VAL A 512 37.63 -27.02 -41.42
N ASP A 513 38.84 -26.46 -41.38
CA ASP A 513 39.83 -26.65 -42.44
C ASP A 513 40.46 -28.04 -42.31
N ALA A 514 40.29 -28.89 -43.33
CA ALA A 514 40.80 -30.25 -43.30
C ALA A 514 42.31 -30.27 -43.59
N GLU A 515 43.12 -30.56 -42.57
CA GLU A 515 44.58 -30.60 -42.67
C GLU A 515 45.09 -31.69 -43.63
N VAL A 516 45.91 -31.29 -44.60
CA VAL A 516 46.66 -32.19 -45.50
C VAL A 516 47.96 -32.59 -44.83
N LYS A 517 48.21 -33.90 -44.66
CA LYS A 517 49.47 -34.43 -44.11
C LYS A 517 50.51 -34.67 -45.20
N THR A 518 51.78 -34.52 -44.87
CA THR A 518 52.88 -35.02 -45.70
C THR A 518 53.08 -36.52 -45.43
N ILE A 519 53.03 -37.35 -46.47
CA ILE A 519 53.16 -38.82 -46.35
C ILE A 519 54.33 -39.29 -47.23
N THR A 520 55.34 -39.89 -46.61
CA THR A 520 56.57 -40.34 -47.29
C THR A 520 56.27 -41.33 -48.42
N GLY A 521 56.84 -41.10 -49.60
CA GLY A 521 56.62 -41.94 -50.78
C GLY A 521 55.31 -41.65 -51.55
N TYR A 522 54.56 -40.62 -51.13
CA TYR A 522 53.31 -40.19 -51.76
C TYR A 522 53.31 -38.68 -52.02
N ALA A 523 52.71 -38.27 -53.13
CA ALA A 523 52.43 -36.88 -53.45
C ALA A 523 51.05 -36.46 -52.90
N ALA A 524 51.02 -35.36 -52.16
CA ALA A 524 49.80 -34.79 -51.58
C ALA A 524 48.92 -34.11 -52.65
N PRO A 525 47.59 -34.07 -52.47
CA PRO A 525 46.69 -33.32 -53.34
C PRO A 525 46.92 -31.80 -53.23
N SER A 526 46.62 -31.07 -54.30
CA SER A 526 47.00 -29.65 -54.47
C SER A 526 46.07 -28.61 -53.80
N GLY A 527 45.20 -29.02 -52.88
CA GLY A 527 44.29 -28.11 -52.19
C GLY A 527 43.77 -28.67 -50.87
N ILE A 528 43.38 -27.77 -49.97
CA ILE A 528 42.66 -28.11 -48.74
C ILE A 528 41.15 -28.13 -48.99
N SER A 529 40.44 -29.03 -48.33
CA SER A 529 38.98 -29.09 -48.26
C SER A 529 38.50 -28.45 -46.97
N HIS A 530 37.25 -27.98 -46.96
CA HIS A 530 36.60 -27.40 -45.78
C HIS A 530 35.38 -28.26 -45.42
N ILE A 531 35.24 -28.60 -44.15
CA ILE A 531 34.12 -29.39 -43.63
C ILE A 531 33.13 -28.43 -43.01
N ALA A 532 31.91 -28.35 -43.55
CA ALA A 532 30.80 -27.67 -42.88
C ALA A 532 30.15 -28.65 -41.89
N ILE A 533 30.25 -28.35 -40.60
CA ILE A 533 29.84 -29.28 -39.55
C ILE A 533 28.32 -29.38 -39.49
N SER A 534 27.81 -30.59 -39.67
CA SER A 534 26.38 -30.91 -39.62
C SER A 534 26.08 -32.01 -38.59
N GLU A 535 24.81 -32.23 -38.30
CA GLU A 535 24.36 -33.30 -37.39
C GLU A 535 24.56 -34.71 -37.98
N ASP A 536 24.62 -34.80 -39.30
CA ASP A 536 24.92 -36.04 -40.02
C ASP A 536 26.44 -36.19 -40.09
N GLU A 537 27.00 -36.89 -39.11
CA GLU A 537 28.45 -37.07 -38.99
C GLU A 537 29.09 -37.77 -40.19
N SER A 538 28.30 -38.50 -41.00
CA SER A 538 28.79 -39.08 -42.26
C SER A 538 29.13 -38.03 -43.33
N LYS A 539 28.52 -36.84 -43.24
CA LYS A 539 28.85 -35.68 -44.08
C LYS A 539 30.04 -34.88 -43.54
N ASN A 540 30.46 -35.14 -42.30
CA ASN A 540 31.61 -34.49 -41.67
C ASN A 540 32.92 -35.26 -41.95
N VAL A 541 32.98 -36.00 -43.06
CA VAL A 541 34.13 -36.82 -43.46
C VAL A 541 34.74 -36.26 -44.75
N VAL A 542 36.05 -36.04 -44.73
CA VAL A 542 36.84 -35.69 -45.91
C VAL A 542 37.88 -36.77 -46.15
N THR A 543 38.02 -37.20 -47.39
CA THR A 543 39.03 -38.17 -47.81
C THR A 543 40.01 -37.51 -48.77
N TYR A 544 41.28 -37.42 -48.37
CA TYR A 544 42.36 -37.00 -49.25
C TYR A 544 42.97 -38.20 -49.95
N VAL A 545 42.99 -38.15 -51.28
CA VAL A 545 43.59 -39.17 -52.14
C VAL A 545 45.01 -38.73 -52.52
N TYR A 546 45.99 -39.58 -52.22
CA TYR A 546 47.41 -39.36 -52.49
C TYR A 546 47.87 -40.22 -53.66
N THR A 547 48.81 -39.68 -54.44
CA THR A 547 49.40 -40.41 -55.56
C THR A 547 50.74 -41.02 -55.15
N ILE A 548 50.91 -42.33 -55.26
CA ILE A 548 52.18 -42.99 -54.96
C ILE A 548 53.28 -42.52 -55.93
N ILE A 549 54.46 -42.21 -55.40
CA ILE A 549 55.62 -41.81 -56.21
C ILE A 549 56.32 -43.06 -56.73
N VAL A 550 56.64 -43.07 -58.02
CA VAL A 550 57.34 -44.16 -58.71
C VAL A 550 58.77 -43.72 -58.99
N TYR A 551 59.73 -44.54 -58.55
CA TYR A 551 61.17 -44.36 -58.73
C TYR A 551 61.69 -45.36 -59.77
N THR A 552 62.83 -45.04 -60.39
CA THR A 552 63.47 -45.87 -61.41
C THR A 552 64.87 -46.28 -60.98
N ILE A 553 65.16 -47.59 -61.01
CA ILE A 553 66.51 -48.13 -60.86
C ILE A 553 66.96 -48.74 -62.19
N THR A 554 68.10 -48.27 -62.70
CA THR A 554 68.67 -48.66 -63.98
C THR A 554 69.85 -49.60 -63.77
N PHE A 555 69.82 -50.79 -64.34
CA PHE A 555 70.94 -51.74 -64.34
C PHE A 555 71.70 -51.63 -65.67
N ASP A 556 72.99 -51.34 -65.63
CA ASP A 556 73.85 -51.11 -66.79
C ASP A 556 75.11 -52.01 -66.77
N ASP A 557 75.17 -53.01 -67.65
CA ASP A 557 76.33 -53.92 -67.72
C ASP A 557 77.44 -53.44 -68.68
N GLY A 558 77.33 -52.21 -69.19
CA GLY A 558 78.19 -51.61 -70.20
C GLY A 558 77.82 -51.95 -71.64
N THR A 559 76.84 -52.85 -71.85
CA THR A 559 76.32 -53.23 -73.17
C THR A 559 74.80 -53.07 -73.28
N VAL A 560 74.08 -53.35 -72.19
CA VAL A 560 72.62 -53.26 -72.09
C VAL A 560 72.26 -52.47 -70.84
N GLN A 561 71.30 -51.56 -70.98
CA GLN A 561 70.66 -50.86 -69.87
C GLN A 561 69.21 -51.33 -69.71
N THR A 562 68.81 -51.62 -68.48
CA THR A 562 67.44 -52.02 -68.13
C THR A 562 66.92 -51.16 -66.99
N ASP A 563 65.79 -50.48 -67.23
CA ASP A 563 65.10 -49.70 -66.21
C ASP A 563 64.03 -50.53 -65.52
N ILE A 564 64.05 -50.54 -64.18
CA ILE A 564 63.04 -51.15 -63.34
C ILE A 564 62.37 -50.05 -62.51
N LYS A 565 61.04 -50.01 -62.57
CA LYS A 565 60.24 -49.09 -61.76
C LYS A 565 59.89 -49.73 -60.43
N TYR A 566 60.02 -48.97 -59.34
CA TYR A 566 59.67 -49.40 -58.00
C TYR A 566 58.98 -48.25 -57.23
N THR A 567 58.33 -48.59 -56.11
CA THR A 567 57.66 -47.60 -55.25
C THR A 567 58.12 -47.81 -53.81
N VAL A 568 57.68 -46.95 -52.89
CA VAL A 568 57.91 -47.13 -51.44
C VAL A 568 57.41 -48.48 -50.90
N LYS A 569 56.50 -49.17 -51.62
CA LYS A 569 56.01 -50.50 -51.24
C LYS A 569 56.98 -51.64 -51.63
N ALA A 570 57.99 -51.39 -52.48
CA ALA A 570 58.91 -52.42 -52.97
C ALA A 570 60.08 -52.66 -52.00
N SER A 571 60.29 -53.91 -51.59
CA SER A 571 61.41 -54.32 -50.75
C SER A 571 62.64 -54.81 -51.54
N SER A 572 62.46 -55.14 -52.82
CA SER A 572 63.51 -55.60 -53.74
C SER A 572 63.07 -55.38 -55.20
N VAL A 573 64.03 -55.44 -56.12
CA VAL A 573 63.79 -55.44 -57.58
C VAL A 573 64.43 -56.69 -58.19
N ASP A 574 63.85 -57.19 -59.27
CA ASP A 574 64.39 -58.38 -59.96
C ASP A 574 65.59 -57.99 -60.83
N GLU A 575 66.79 -58.40 -60.44
CA GLU A 575 68.01 -58.06 -61.16
C GLU A 575 68.04 -58.71 -62.56
N PRO A 576 68.33 -57.93 -63.62
CA PRO A 576 68.46 -58.48 -64.96
C PRO A 576 69.75 -59.32 -65.10
N PRO A 577 69.79 -60.29 -66.03
CA PRO A 577 70.98 -61.11 -66.26
C PRO A 577 72.14 -60.26 -66.81
N ILE A 578 73.37 -60.51 -66.35
CA ILE A 578 74.60 -59.85 -66.83
C ILE A 578 75.10 -60.53 -68.11
N THR A 579 75.47 -59.74 -69.11
CA THR A 579 76.02 -60.26 -70.38
C THR A 579 77.32 -61.02 -70.15
N LYS A 580 77.43 -62.25 -70.69
CA LYS A 580 78.66 -63.07 -70.57
C LYS A 580 79.78 -62.49 -71.42
N LYS A 581 80.93 -62.24 -70.78
CA LYS A 581 82.18 -61.83 -71.44
C LYS A 581 83.20 -62.97 -71.34
N LYS A 582 83.71 -63.47 -72.48
CA LYS A 582 84.66 -64.61 -72.52
C LYS A 582 85.88 -64.35 -71.62
N GLY A 583 86.18 -65.27 -70.71
CA GLY A 583 87.30 -65.17 -69.76
C GLY A 583 87.06 -64.25 -68.56
N TYR A 584 85.83 -63.75 -68.35
CA TYR A 584 85.44 -62.92 -67.21
C TYR A 584 84.13 -63.39 -66.55
N THR A 585 84.03 -63.22 -65.24
CA THR A 585 82.79 -63.35 -64.47
C THR A 585 82.27 -61.97 -64.06
N GLY A 586 80.95 -61.73 -64.18
CA GLY A 586 80.32 -60.44 -63.91
C GLY A 586 79.32 -60.50 -62.74
N VAL A 587 79.29 -59.46 -61.89
CA VAL A 587 78.31 -59.27 -60.80
C VAL A 587 77.83 -57.81 -60.77
N TRP A 588 76.59 -57.54 -60.35
CA TRP A 588 76.10 -56.17 -60.12
C TRP A 588 76.81 -55.57 -58.90
N GLU A 589 77.13 -54.28 -58.94
CA GLU A 589 77.63 -53.58 -57.76
C GLU A 589 76.57 -53.51 -56.65
N GLU A 590 77.00 -53.39 -55.41
CA GLU A 590 76.10 -53.35 -54.25
C GLU A 590 75.21 -52.09 -54.28
N TYR A 591 73.90 -52.27 -54.09
CA TYR A 591 72.93 -51.17 -54.06
C TYR A 591 71.87 -51.37 -52.98
N ALA A 592 71.22 -50.26 -52.60
CA ALA A 592 70.04 -50.25 -51.76
C ALA A 592 68.94 -49.42 -52.42
N LEU A 593 67.71 -49.94 -52.41
CA LEU A 593 66.53 -49.18 -52.80
C LEU A 593 66.30 -48.05 -51.81
N ASP A 594 66.14 -46.83 -52.31
CA ASP A 594 65.68 -45.69 -51.53
C ASP A 594 64.65 -44.89 -52.33
N LEU A 595 64.25 -43.71 -51.88
CA LEU A 595 63.21 -42.94 -52.54
C LEU A 595 63.78 -41.99 -53.60
N THR A 596 64.71 -42.51 -54.43
CA THR A 596 65.37 -41.78 -55.52
C THR A 596 65.64 -42.67 -56.75
N ASP A 597 65.86 -42.03 -57.90
CA ASP A 597 66.27 -42.73 -59.11
C ASP A 597 67.76 -43.11 -59.03
N LYS A 598 68.12 -44.32 -59.46
CA LYS A 598 69.48 -44.88 -59.33
C LYS A 598 69.98 -45.59 -60.56
N THR A 599 71.30 -45.74 -60.66
CA THR A 599 71.95 -46.60 -61.66
C THR A 599 72.93 -47.55 -60.96
N VAL A 600 72.86 -48.84 -61.28
CA VAL A 600 73.69 -49.94 -60.76
C VAL A 600 74.49 -50.52 -61.92
N LYS A 601 75.81 -50.64 -61.77
CA LYS A 601 76.72 -51.10 -62.83
C LYS A 601 77.25 -52.51 -62.61
N ALA A 602 77.54 -53.23 -63.69
CA ALA A 602 78.19 -54.54 -63.61
C ALA A 602 79.73 -54.42 -63.45
N VAL A 603 80.30 -55.31 -62.64
CA VAL A 603 81.75 -55.42 -62.36
C VAL A 603 82.26 -56.75 -62.91
N TYR A 604 83.27 -56.73 -63.80
CA TYR A 604 83.85 -57.94 -64.44
C TYR A 604 85.23 -58.30 -63.87
N THR A 605 85.46 -59.58 -63.56
CA THR A 605 86.73 -60.13 -63.01
C THR A 605 87.29 -61.24 -63.92
N ALA A 606 88.58 -61.23 -64.24
CA ALA A 606 89.22 -62.21 -65.14
C ALA A 606 89.36 -63.61 -64.49
N GLU A 607 89.25 -64.66 -65.29
CA GLU A 607 89.43 -66.08 -64.88
C GLU A 607 90.92 -66.51 -64.89
N SER A 608 91.29 -67.55 -64.14
CA SER A 608 92.67 -68.11 -64.08
C SER A 608 92.72 -69.57 -64.54
N TYR A 609 93.78 -69.92 -65.27
CA TYR A 609 94.02 -71.21 -65.93
C TYR A 609 95.36 -71.84 -65.49
N HIS A 610 95.53 -73.15 -65.66
CA HIS A 610 96.68 -73.92 -65.17
C HIS A 610 97.69 -74.24 -66.28
N VAL A 611 98.97 -73.96 -66.05
CA VAL A 611 100.07 -74.26 -66.98
C VAL A 611 101.04 -75.25 -66.35
N GLU A 612 101.33 -76.35 -67.04
CA GLU A 612 102.14 -77.46 -66.53
C GLU A 612 103.25 -77.87 -67.51
N PHE A 613 104.41 -78.28 -66.99
CA PHE A 613 105.58 -78.77 -67.73
C PHE A 613 105.97 -80.15 -67.17
N ILE A 614 106.04 -81.18 -68.02
CA ILE A 614 106.24 -82.59 -67.62
C ILE A 614 107.51 -83.19 -68.26
N SER A 615 108.40 -83.78 -67.45
CA SER A 615 109.56 -84.54 -67.94
C SER A 615 109.55 -85.97 -67.43
N ASP A 616 109.80 -86.93 -68.34
CA ASP A 616 109.85 -88.38 -68.05
C ASP A 616 108.64 -88.90 -67.25
N GLY A 617 107.45 -88.37 -67.57
CA GLY A 617 106.19 -88.74 -66.94
C GLY A 617 105.90 -88.09 -65.58
N ALA A 618 106.77 -87.21 -65.09
CA ALA A 618 106.58 -86.45 -63.84
C ALA A 618 106.50 -84.94 -64.08
N VAL A 619 105.69 -84.24 -63.29
CA VAL A 619 105.58 -82.77 -63.35
C VAL A 619 106.92 -82.16 -62.95
N PHE A 620 107.50 -81.42 -63.89
CA PHE A 620 108.71 -80.65 -63.71
C PHE A 620 108.43 -79.27 -63.11
N PHE A 621 107.35 -78.61 -63.55
CA PHE A 621 106.91 -77.31 -63.05
C PHE A 621 105.44 -77.04 -63.38
N ALA A 622 104.70 -76.34 -62.52
CA ALA A 622 103.33 -75.93 -62.81
C ALA A 622 102.96 -74.62 -62.07
N TYR A 623 102.07 -73.81 -62.64
CA TYR A 623 101.53 -72.59 -62.02
C TYR A 623 100.16 -72.19 -62.58
N GLY A 624 99.44 -71.33 -61.86
CA GLY A 624 98.20 -70.70 -62.32
C GLY A 624 98.47 -69.34 -62.94
N LEU A 625 97.73 -69.00 -63.99
CA LEU A 625 97.94 -67.78 -64.77
C LEU A 625 96.59 -67.21 -65.26
N GLU A 626 96.38 -65.91 -65.11
CA GLU A 626 95.13 -65.25 -65.51
C GLU A 626 94.95 -65.25 -67.04
N TYR A 627 93.69 -65.36 -67.49
CA TYR A 627 93.29 -65.33 -68.89
C TYR A 627 93.98 -64.20 -69.66
N GLY A 628 94.67 -64.57 -70.75
CA GLY A 628 95.35 -63.64 -71.65
C GLY A 628 96.74 -63.17 -71.19
N LYS A 629 97.31 -63.73 -70.11
CA LYS A 629 98.71 -63.50 -69.72
C LYS A 629 99.67 -64.47 -70.42
N GLU A 630 100.93 -64.06 -70.61
CA GLU A 630 101.97 -64.86 -71.27
C GLU A 630 102.51 -66.00 -70.40
N ILE A 631 102.72 -67.15 -71.05
CA ILE A 631 103.29 -68.37 -70.48
C ILE A 631 104.82 -68.23 -70.44
N THR A 632 105.39 -68.41 -69.24
CA THR A 632 106.84 -68.43 -68.99
C THR A 632 107.36 -69.86 -68.77
N LEU A 633 108.58 -70.13 -69.28
CA LEU A 633 109.28 -71.42 -69.10
C LEU A 633 109.83 -71.60 -67.68
N PRO A 634 109.95 -72.85 -67.19
CA PRO A 634 110.58 -73.13 -65.90
C PRO A 634 112.09 -72.91 -65.91
N SER A 635 112.64 -72.41 -64.79
CA SER A 635 114.08 -72.23 -64.61
C SER A 635 114.77 -73.57 -64.28
N GLY A 636 115.22 -74.30 -65.30
CA GLY A 636 115.99 -75.54 -65.17
C GLY A 636 115.86 -76.42 -66.42
N THR A 637 116.88 -77.23 -66.72
CA THR A 637 116.80 -78.21 -67.81
C THR A 637 116.60 -79.62 -67.24
N PRO A 638 115.59 -80.37 -67.71
CA PRO A 638 115.44 -81.77 -67.33
C PRO A 638 116.65 -82.61 -67.80
N SER A 639 117.00 -83.66 -67.05
CA SER A 639 118.09 -84.59 -67.40
C SER A 639 117.59 -86.03 -67.40
N LYS A 640 118.24 -86.90 -68.20
CA LYS A 640 117.88 -88.33 -68.34
C LYS A 640 119.16 -89.18 -68.34
N ASP A 641 119.15 -90.27 -67.57
CA ASP A 641 120.31 -91.15 -67.40
C ASP A 641 120.66 -91.91 -68.70
N ALA A 642 121.96 -92.13 -68.97
CA ALA A 642 122.45 -92.89 -70.13
C ALA A 642 122.27 -94.41 -69.94
N ASP A 643 122.03 -95.14 -71.04
CA ASP A 643 121.92 -96.60 -71.04
C ASP A 643 123.04 -97.29 -71.85
N VAL A 644 123.04 -98.62 -71.84
CA VAL A 644 124.11 -99.46 -72.43
C VAL A 644 124.30 -99.25 -73.94
N ARG A 645 123.38 -98.53 -74.62
CA ARG A 645 123.45 -98.22 -76.06
C ARG A 645 123.48 -96.73 -76.37
N TYR A 646 123.03 -95.85 -75.46
CA TYR A 646 122.85 -94.42 -75.77
C TYR A 646 123.12 -93.47 -74.59
N VAL A 647 123.63 -92.28 -74.91
CA VAL A 647 123.62 -91.10 -74.03
C VAL A 647 122.52 -90.13 -74.49
N TYR A 648 121.77 -89.52 -73.56
CA TYR A 648 120.61 -88.63 -73.83
C TYR A 648 120.87 -87.15 -73.50
N THR A 649 120.41 -86.21 -74.35
CA THR A 649 120.54 -84.75 -74.17
C THR A 649 119.20 -84.03 -74.38
N PHE A 650 118.79 -83.15 -73.45
CA PHE A 650 117.53 -82.39 -73.51
C PHE A 650 117.49 -81.39 -74.68
N SER A 651 116.32 -81.23 -75.30
CA SER A 651 116.13 -80.54 -76.59
C SER A 651 115.03 -79.49 -76.59
N GLY A 652 114.24 -79.37 -75.51
CA GLY A 652 113.15 -78.40 -75.39
C GLY A 652 111.84 -78.99 -74.88
N TRP A 653 110.80 -78.15 -74.84
CA TRP A 653 109.44 -78.50 -74.44
C TRP A 653 108.53 -78.59 -75.67
N ASP A 654 107.94 -79.76 -75.88
CA ASP A 654 106.99 -80.00 -76.97
C ASP A 654 105.77 -79.09 -76.83
N GLY A 655 105.38 -78.46 -77.94
CA GLY A 655 104.25 -77.52 -78.01
C GLY A 655 104.52 -76.10 -77.51
N TYR A 656 105.70 -75.78 -76.95
CA TYR A 656 106.02 -74.41 -76.48
C TYR A 656 106.55 -73.52 -77.61
N THR A 657 106.02 -72.30 -77.71
CA THR A 657 106.56 -71.20 -78.54
C THR A 657 106.76 -69.93 -77.71
N GLU A 658 107.73 -69.09 -78.08
CA GLU A 658 107.89 -67.75 -77.50
C GLU A 658 106.59 -66.93 -77.75
N ASP A 659 106.14 -66.14 -76.76
CA ASP A 659 104.90 -65.32 -76.74
C ASP A 659 103.54 -66.04 -76.63
N MET A 660 103.49 -67.33 -76.28
CA MET A 660 102.23 -68.02 -76.03
C MET A 660 101.50 -67.43 -74.81
N THR A 661 100.19 -67.16 -74.90
CA THR A 661 99.35 -66.72 -73.76
C THR A 661 98.40 -67.81 -73.31
N VAL A 662 97.95 -67.74 -72.06
CA VAL A 662 97.01 -68.71 -71.51
C VAL A 662 95.58 -68.34 -71.88
N ASP A 663 94.94 -69.22 -72.66
CA ASP A 663 93.52 -69.15 -73.00
C ASP A 663 92.74 -70.40 -72.53
N GLY A 664 93.43 -71.29 -71.82
CA GLY A 664 92.95 -72.55 -71.24
C GLY A 664 94.05 -73.26 -70.45
N ASP A 665 93.73 -74.40 -69.82
CA ASP A 665 94.74 -75.24 -69.16
C ASP A 665 95.67 -75.87 -70.20
N ILE A 666 96.99 -75.78 -70.03
CA ILE A 666 98.00 -76.19 -71.02
C ILE A 666 99.11 -77.01 -70.36
N THR A 667 99.59 -78.08 -71.03
CA THR A 667 100.69 -78.94 -70.58
C THR A 667 101.77 -79.08 -71.65
N PHE A 668 103.04 -78.89 -71.30
CA PHE A 668 104.21 -79.05 -72.18
C PHE A 668 105.08 -80.26 -71.75
N VAL A 669 105.70 -80.99 -72.69
CA VAL A 669 106.44 -82.24 -72.39
C VAL A 669 107.91 -82.17 -72.84
N ALA A 670 108.86 -82.62 -72.02
CA ALA A 670 110.29 -82.55 -72.29
C ALA A 670 110.76 -83.52 -73.41
N VAL A 671 111.60 -83.05 -74.34
CA VAL A 671 112.15 -83.82 -75.48
C VAL A 671 113.67 -84.08 -75.32
N PHE A 672 114.18 -85.27 -75.69
CA PHE A 672 115.59 -85.66 -75.59
C PHE A 672 116.15 -86.39 -76.85
N PHE A 673 117.39 -86.12 -77.27
CA PHE A 673 118.12 -86.82 -78.36
C PHE A 673 119.06 -87.94 -77.85
N ARG A 674 119.41 -88.95 -78.69
CA ARG A 674 120.26 -90.14 -78.34
C ARG A 674 121.39 -90.46 -79.35
N THR A 675 122.56 -90.98 -78.92
CA THR A 675 123.75 -91.29 -79.80
C THR A 675 124.48 -92.64 -79.47
N ALA A 676 124.90 -93.46 -80.48
CA ALA A 676 125.48 -94.84 -80.35
C ALA A 676 126.95 -95.02 -80.88
N ALA A 677 127.66 -96.14 -80.55
CA ALA A 677 129.08 -96.44 -80.88
C ALA A 677 129.33 -97.68 -81.83
N VAL A 678 130.47 -97.71 -82.58
CA VAL A 678 130.75 -98.18 -84.00
C VAL A 678 131.19 -99.66 -84.27
N ALA A 679 130.95 -100.21 -85.49
CA ALA A 679 131.88 -101.07 -86.33
C ALA A 679 131.40 -101.30 -87.81
N GLU A 680 132.33 -101.60 -88.74
CA GLU A 680 132.33 -101.50 -90.24
C GLU A 680 131.78 -102.71 -91.08
N ASP A 681 131.04 -102.45 -92.17
CA ASP A 681 131.25 -103.01 -93.55
C ASP A 681 130.32 -102.36 -94.62
N GLY A 682 130.90 -101.84 -95.71
CA GLY A 682 130.20 -100.99 -96.69
C GLY A 682 129.54 -101.74 -97.86
N SER A 683 128.21 -101.81 -97.89
CA SER A 683 127.45 -102.28 -99.07
C SER A 683 126.05 -101.70 -99.25
N ASP A 684 125.89 -100.37 -99.17
CA ASP A 684 124.67 -99.70 -99.65
C ASP A 684 125.02 -98.63 -100.70
N LEU A 685 124.45 -98.79 -101.90
CA LEU A 685 124.49 -97.81 -102.99
C LEU A 685 123.20 -96.97 -102.92
N ALA A 686 123.30 -95.80 -102.31
CA ALA A 686 122.26 -94.78 -102.38
C ALA A 686 122.44 -93.96 -103.66
N VAL A 687 121.38 -93.80 -104.46
CA VAL A 687 121.36 -92.89 -105.61
C VAL A 687 120.26 -91.87 -105.38
N ASN A 688 120.66 -90.64 -105.07
CA ASN A 688 119.78 -89.47 -105.03
C ASN A 688 119.79 -88.81 -106.41
N VAL A 689 118.63 -88.42 -106.92
CA VAL A 689 118.48 -87.67 -108.17
C VAL A 689 118.09 -86.24 -107.81
N ASP A 690 118.90 -85.27 -108.22
CA ASP A 690 118.64 -83.83 -108.13
C ASP A 690 118.04 -83.29 -109.45
N GLU A 691 117.65 -82.01 -109.42
CA GLU A 691 116.55 -81.34 -110.13
C GLU A 691 116.55 -81.33 -111.68
N ASP A 692 117.46 -81.98 -112.40
CA ASP A 692 117.54 -81.90 -113.86
C ASP A 692 117.42 -83.27 -114.56
N ASN A 693 116.17 -83.75 -114.67
CA ASN A 693 115.63 -84.71 -115.66
C ASN A 693 116.62 -85.64 -116.40
N ALA A 694 117.38 -86.47 -115.67
CA ALA A 694 118.29 -87.48 -116.22
C ALA A 694 117.62 -88.87 -116.32
N VAL A 695 117.64 -89.44 -117.53
CA VAL A 695 117.10 -90.77 -117.89
C VAL A 695 118.10 -91.88 -117.52
N PHE A 696 117.63 -92.95 -116.86
CA PHE A 696 118.44 -94.12 -116.53
C PHE A 696 118.73 -94.95 -117.80
N SER A 697 120.02 -95.22 -118.09
CA SER A 697 120.41 -95.99 -119.28
C SER A 697 120.13 -97.50 -119.12
N SER A 698 119.89 -98.18 -120.24
CA SER A 698 119.47 -99.59 -120.34
C SER A 698 120.38 -100.61 -119.64
N ASP A 699 121.63 -100.24 -119.40
CA ASP A 699 122.65 -101.11 -118.79
C ASP A 699 122.43 -101.25 -117.27
N THR A 700 121.93 -100.20 -116.59
CA THR A 700 121.70 -100.23 -115.13
C THR A 700 120.44 -101.01 -114.76
N ILE A 701 119.41 -100.96 -115.61
CA ILE A 701 118.17 -101.72 -115.41
C ILE A 701 118.42 -103.23 -115.54
N SER A 702 119.32 -103.64 -116.43
CA SER A 702 119.66 -105.06 -116.63
C SER A 702 120.34 -105.67 -115.39
N ASP A 703 121.16 -104.88 -114.68
CA ASP A 703 121.80 -105.28 -113.42
C ASP A 703 120.81 -105.34 -112.25
N VAL A 704 119.87 -104.40 -112.18
CA VAL A 704 118.78 -104.41 -111.20
C VAL A 704 117.88 -105.64 -111.42
N LEU A 705 117.56 -105.96 -112.67
CA LEU A 705 116.81 -107.17 -113.02
C LEU A 705 117.55 -108.45 -112.60
N SER A 706 118.85 -108.53 -112.85
CA SER A 706 119.66 -109.70 -112.49
C SER A 706 119.74 -109.91 -110.97
N LYS A 707 119.75 -108.83 -110.18
CA LYS A 707 119.67 -108.89 -108.71
C LYS A 707 118.28 -109.25 -108.21
N ALA A 708 117.23 -108.68 -108.79
CA ALA A 708 115.84 -109.04 -108.51
C ALA A 708 115.54 -110.52 -108.82
N GLU A 709 116.15 -111.09 -109.86
CA GLU A 709 116.07 -112.51 -110.20
C GLU A 709 116.74 -113.43 -109.17
N SER A 710 117.88 -113.01 -108.62
CA SER A 710 118.70 -113.80 -107.69
C SER A 710 118.33 -113.67 -106.21
N ASP A 711 117.73 -112.54 -105.79
CA ASP A 711 117.29 -112.32 -104.42
C ASP A 711 115.80 -111.89 -104.38
N PRO A 712 114.91 -112.71 -103.78
CA PRO A 712 113.49 -112.41 -103.69
C PRO A 712 113.16 -111.12 -102.89
N SER A 713 114.07 -110.64 -102.05
CA SER A 713 113.88 -109.47 -101.17
C SER A 713 114.22 -108.12 -101.80
N VAL A 714 114.77 -108.11 -103.02
CA VAL A 714 115.15 -106.87 -103.71
C VAL A 714 113.90 -106.08 -104.06
N THR A 715 113.81 -104.88 -103.52
CA THR A 715 112.83 -103.85 -103.89
C THR A 715 113.54 -102.66 -104.51
N MET A 716 112.93 -102.04 -105.52
CA MET A 716 113.43 -100.78 -106.05
C MET A 716 112.60 -99.64 -105.49
N THR A 717 113.28 -98.70 -104.85
CA THR A 717 112.65 -97.53 -104.30
C THR A 717 112.95 -96.34 -105.19
N VAL A 718 111.91 -95.71 -105.73
CA VAL A 718 112.00 -94.46 -106.48
C VAL A 718 111.44 -93.35 -105.60
N SER A 719 112.32 -92.47 -105.15
CA SER A 719 111.93 -91.26 -104.42
C SER A 719 111.67 -90.14 -105.43
N VAL A 720 110.48 -89.54 -105.35
CA VAL A 720 110.12 -88.32 -106.09
C VAL A 720 109.73 -87.28 -105.04
N GLY A 721 110.63 -86.34 -104.76
CA GLY A 721 110.51 -85.42 -103.62
C GLY A 721 110.53 -86.16 -102.28
N TYR A 722 109.56 -85.89 -101.41
CA TYR A 722 109.39 -86.54 -100.10
C TYR A 722 108.53 -87.82 -100.15
N GLY A 723 107.97 -88.14 -101.33
CA GLY A 723 107.20 -89.36 -101.57
C GLY A 723 108.09 -90.51 -102.03
N VAL A 724 107.82 -91.71 -101.52
CA VAL A 724 108.60 -92.92 -101.83
C VAL A 724 107.69 -93.94 -102.50
N VAL A 725 107.97 -94.29 -103.76
CA VAL A 725 107.31 -95.40 -104.47
C VAL A 725 108.21 -96.63 -104.42
N VAL A 726 107.69 -97.72 -103.87
CA VAL A 726 108.43 -98.99 -103.77
C VAL A 726 107.87 -99.97 -104.79
N PHE A 727 108.71 -100.37 -105.75
CA PHE A 727 108.44 -101.49 -106.64
C PHE A 727 108.90 -102.78 -105.96
N ASP A 728 107.94 -103.67 -105.74
CA ASP A 728 108.25 -105.02 -105.28
C ASP A 728 108.98 -105.83 -106.36
N ASN A 729 109.57 -106.93 -105.94
CA ASN A 729 110.34 -107.78 -106.84
C ASN A 729 109.50 -108.36 -108.00
N GLY A 730 108.20 -108.64 -107.75
CA GLY A 730 107.30 -109.13 -108.79
C GLY A 730 107.14 -108.13 -109.94
N SER A 731 107.00 -106.85 -109.59
CA SER A 731 106.90 -105.73 -110.53
C SER A 731 108.20 -105.55 -111.30
N LEU A 732 109.36 -105.65 -110.64
CA LEU A 732 110.67 -105.55 -111.30
C LEU A 732 110.90 -106.64 -112.35
N ARG A 733 110.53 -107.90 -112.06
CA ARG A 733 110.68 -109.03 -113.00
C ARG A 733 109.78 -108.93 -114.24
N SER A 734 108.73 -108.10 -114.19
CA SER A 734 107.80 -107.89 -115.31
C SER A 734 108.34 -106.93 -116.39
N LEU A 735 109.47 -106.27 -116.11
CA LEU A 735 110.18 -105.39 -117.03
C LEU A 735 111.10 -106.24 -117.93
N GLY A 736 110.64 -106.61 -119.12
CA GLY A 736 111.39 -107.44 -120.06
C GLY A 736 112.66 -106.76 -120.60
N SER A 737 113.72 -107.53 -120.77
CA SER A 737 115.11 -107.11 -121.04
C SER A 737 115.38 -106.35 -122.35
N SER A 738 116.42 -105.51 -122.27
CA SER A 738 117.30 -104.90 -123.30
C SER A 738 116.86 -103.67 -124.11
N GLU A 739 115.62 -103.16 -124.00
CA GLU A 739 115.25 -101.85 -124.59
C GLU A 739 114.33 -100.98 -123.70
N ALA A 740 114.06 -101.37 -122.45
CA ALA A 740 113.24 -100.57 -121.54
C ALA A 740 114.05 -99.40 -120.96
N THR A 741 113.68 -98.16 -121.30
CA THR A 741 114.13 -96.94 -120.60
C THR A 741 113.14 -96.56 -119.50
N LEU A 742 113.66 -96.08 -118.38
CA LEU A 742 112.87 -95.42 -117.32
C LEU A 742 113.04 -93.92 -117.51
N GLU A 743 111.98 -93.28 -117.97
CA GLU A 743 111.99 -91.84 -118.24
C GLU A 743 110.98 -91.15 -117.32
N LEU A 744 111.47 -90.16 -116.57
CA LEU A 744 110.66 -89.24 -115.78
C LEU A 744 110.51 -87.96 -116.58
N TYR A 745 109.28 -87.50 -116.80
CA TYR A 745 109.01 -86.20 -117.41
C TYR A 745 107.93 -85.46 -116.62
N VAL A 746 108.09 -84.14 -116.54
CA VAL A 746 107.01 -83.23 -116.15
C VAL A 746 105.97 -83.21 -117.29
N LEU A 747 104.70 -83.48 -116.96
CA LEU A 747 103.61 -83.45 -117.94
C LEU A 747 103.20 -82.00 -118.21
N ASP A 748 103.25 -81.60 -119.49
CA ASP A 748 102.68 -80.33 -119.92
C ASP A 748 101.16 -80.34 -119.67
N PRO A 749 100.59 -79.31 -119.02
CA PRO A 749 99.16 -79.26 -118.74
C PRO A 749 98.27 -79.47 -119.96
N ASP A 750 98.70 -79.09 -121.16
CA ASP A 750 97.91 -79.29 -122.38
C ASP A 750 97.82 -80.77 -122.79
N ASP A 751 98.82 -81.59 -122.43
CA ASP A 751 98.87 -83.03 -122.72
C ASP A 751 98.10 -83.89 -121.69
N MET A 752 97.65 -83.28 -120.58
CA MET A 752 96.86 -83.99 -119.57
C MET A 752 95.42 -84.23 -120.03
N THR A 753 94.82 -85.34 -119.60
CA THR A 753 93.37 -85.52 -119.76
C THR A 753 92.62 -84.64 -118.77
N GLN A 754 91.41 -84.20 -119.13
CA GLN A 754 90.62 -83.31 -118.27
C GLN A 754 90.43 -83.90 -116.86
N THR A 755 90.21 -85.22 -116.75
CA THR A 755 90.06 -85.91 -115.46
C THR A 755 91.31 -85.85 -114.59
N VAL A 756 92.52 -85.83 -115.17
CA VAL A 756 93.76 -85.66 -114.39
C VAL A 756 93.89 -84.21 -113.95
N ARG A 757 93.66 -83.24 -114.85
CA ARG A 757 93.66 -81.81 -114.48
C ARG A 757 92.66 -81.50 -113.36
N ASP A 758 91.48 -82.11 -113.39
CA ASP A 758 90.45 -81.91 -112.36
C ASP A 758 90.88 -82.45 -110.98
N VAL A 759 91.80 -83.43 -110.91
CA VAL A 759 92.32 -84.00 -109.66
C VAL A 759 93.55 -83.25 -109.15
N VAL A 760 94.48 -82.87 -110.03
CA VAL A 760 95.76 -82.23 -109.64
C VAL A 760 95.62 -80.71 -109.49
N GLY A 761 94.62 -80.12 -110.15
CA GLY A 761 94.45 -78.66 -110.20
C GLY A 761 95.60 -78.00 -110.95
N ASP A 762 96.06 -76.87 -110.42
CA ASP A 762 97.20 -76.12 -110.97
C ASP A 762 98.57 -76.71 -110.55
N ASN A 763 98.61 -77.85 -109.84
CA ASN A 763 99.86 -78.45 -109.36
C ASN A 763 100.59 -79.27 -110.46
N VAL A 764 101.91 -79.40 -110.34
CA VAL A 764 102.77 -80.09 -111.31
C VAL A 764 102.60 -81.62 -111.23
N ALA A 765 102.25 -82.26 -112.35
CA ALA A 765 102.16 -83.72 -112.46
C ALA A 765 103.39 -84.31 -113.15
N TYR A 766 103.84 -85.47 -112.67
CA TYR A 766 104.96 -86.22 -113.26
C TYR A 766 104.46 -87.53 -113.88
N SER A 767 105.03 -87.88 -115.03
CA SER A 767 104.84 -89.16 -115.70
C SER A 767 106.10 -90.00 -115.56
N ILE A 768 105.94 -91.23 -115.08
CA ILE A 768 106.98 -92.26 -115.19
C ILE A 768 106.56 -93.18 -116.34
N SER A 769 107.37 -93.20 -117.40
CA SER A 769 107.17 -94.08 -118.54
C SER A 769 108.13 -95.26 -118.47
N PHE A 770 107.55 -96.46 -118.53
CA PHE A 770 108.30 -97.68 -118.81
C PHE A 770 108.10 -97.98 -120.29
N GLY A 771 109.20 -97.99 -121.05
CA GLY A 771 109.18 -98.26 -122.49
C GLY A 771 108.44 -99.56 -122.90
N PRO A 772 108.32 -99.83 -124.21
CA PRO A 772 107.44 -100.87 -124.77
C PRO A 772 107.54 -102.24 -124.06
N ASN A 773 106.44 -102.72 -123.46
CA ASN A 773 106.41 -103.96 -122.67
C ASN A 773 105.68 -105.11 -123.41
N LYS A 774 106.33 -106.27 -123.49
CA LYS A 774 105.83 -107.49 -124.17
C LYS A 774 104.54 -108.06 -123.55
N ALA A 775 104.31 -107.84 -122.24
CA ALA A 775 103.11 -108.33 -121.55
C ALA A 775 101.86 -107.50 -121.91
N PHE A 776 102.03 -106.24 -122.32
CA PHE A 776 100.93 -105.29 -122.52
C PHE A 776 100.77 -104.82 -123.97
N GLY A 777 101.64 -105.25 -124.89
CA GLY A 777 101.53 -104.94 -126.33
C GLY A 777 101.68 -103.46 -126.68
N GLY A 778 102.23 -102.65 -125.77
CA GLY A 778 102.36 -101.19 -125.88
C GLY A 778 103.22 -100.59 -124.77
N ILE A 779 103.33 -99.25 -124.74
CA ILE A 779 103.98 -98.48 -123.66
C ILE A 779 103.04 -98.43 -122.46
N VAL A 780 103.56 -98.67 -121.25
CA VAL A 780 102.80 -98.51 -120.00
C VAL A 780 103.27 -97.23 -119.31
N THR A 781 102.38 -96.25 -119.23
CA THR A 781 102.63 -94.97 -118.56
C THR A 781 101.89 -94.95 -117.23
N VAL A 782 102.60 -94.67 -116.13
CA VAL A 782 102.02 -94.49 -114.80
C VAL A 782 102.14 -93.01 -114.42
N THR A 783 100.99 -92.35 -114.29
CA THR A 783 100.89 -90.95 -113.87
C THR A 783 100.65 -90.90 -112.36
N VAL A 784 101.56 -90.26 -111.62
CA VAL A 784 101.40 -90.08 -110.17
C VAL A 784 101.17 -88.59 -109.90
N PRO A 785 99.95 -88.19 -109.51
CA PRO A 785 99.68 -86.80 -109.14
C PRO A 785 100.32 -86.51 -107.78
N TYR A 786 101.14 -85.45 -107.70
CA TYR A 786 101.81 -85.02 -106.48
C TYR A 786 101.60 -83.51 -106.26
N VAL A 787 101.48 -83.09 -105.01
CA VAL A 787 101.36 -81.67 -104.61
C VAL A 787 102.59 -81.33 -103.77
N LEU A 788 103.43 -80.43 -104.25
CA LEU A 788 104.49 -79.84 -103.44
C LEU A 788 103.85 -78.78 -102.54
N ALA A 789 104.01 -78.93 -101.22
CA ALA A 789 103.70 -77.85 -100.29
C ALA A 789 104.57 -76.64 -100.67
N GLU A 790 103.94 -75.52 -101.05
CA GLU A 790 104.66 -74.32 -101.50
C GLU A 790 105.70 -73.88 -100.46
N ALA A 791 106.88 -73.60 -101.00
CA ALA A 791 108.06 -73.20 -100.27
C ALA A 791 108.09 -71.68 -100.10
N ILE A 792 108.01 -71.27 -98.82
CA ILE A 792 108.67 -70.11 -98.17
C ILE A 792 108.10 -68.74 -98.60
N PHE A 793 108.10 -67.72 -97.73
CA PHE A 793 109.22 -66.79 -97.62
C PHE A 793 109.38 -66.19 -96.22
#